data_AF-A0A235J0H5-F1
#
_entry.id   AF-A0A235J0H5-F1
#
_cell.length_a   1.000
_cell.length_b   1.000
_cell.length_c   1.000
_cell.angle_alpha   90.00
_cell.angle_beta   90.00
_cell.angle_gamma   90.00
#
_symmetry.space_group_name_H-M   'P 1'
#
loop_
_entity.id
_entity.type
_entity.pdbx_description
1 polymer ?
#
loop_
_entity_poly.entity_id
_entity_poly.type
_entity_poly.pdbx_seq_one_letter_code
_entity_poly.pdbx_strand_id
1 'polypeptide(L)'
;MLINELRDINFIIFPDWSNLETAMPSLRDATRTASFPAKRCANANAEDLINILRTLFTHPARQDITLLIDTKSLSDELQDNANSLLFETVMKLSLEEVICEDLNVGLTGQLTTQEWSVIKSLINFRIPIQNEDCYIIQQAEIAQIPICDLSEICQQTVYEAAQLESWQRWGDYFADRESPEKAIPYYSKYLSSCPHQTDYYLKLSNVFYKIGQMQGAIETLHNGISYCPQAEELYFWLIIRLKQSHKYVEARNFAQQVTDKFPENYIFKILSHLMLPEIYQTPDEIDTYRAWFQDGLEKLIQQIIMNSPDEEKKALTGIRNHTNFFLAYQAKNDVLLQQQYGQLVHQIMAANYPQWIQARQISSINNNQRIKIGYLSYFLCGWSGTALFLNWLKYADNQNFEIYSYHIGHQVDAATKLFNSYSTKFYHLPNNLEQVCQQVIDDNLDVLIFPELGMDATTLCIAGLRLAPIQCMAWGQPVTSGLPTIDYFLSSELMEPVNGQDHYTESLVRLPGVGISYPAIKVDSIRRNRLFFGLQEDAIVYISSQAGYKYLPQHDYIYAEIARQVPNAQFMFLRSGISQERLKRVFAAVGLDSLDYCVFSPVLPREDYFDLLSLTDIYLDTFDWAGGNTTLDAIACHLPIVTCPGEFMRGRHSYGFLQAMGVTETIADDASQYIKIAVRLAVDIDWRSSVREALKLSINVLFDNPTATQNLEAFIKQAIALS
;
A
#
# COMPACT_ATOMS: atom_id res chain seq x y z
N MET A 1 -16.00 27.74 -3.05
CA MET A 1 -17.47 27.85 -3.21
C MET A 1 -17.89 27.45 -4.62
N LEU A 2 -17.29 28.08 -5.65
CA LEU A 2 -17.59 27.83 -7.07
C LEU A 2 -17.51 26.35 -7.51
N ILE A 3 -16.58 25.55 -6.97
CA ILE A 3 -16.46 24.11 -7.28
C ILE A 3 -17.76 23.34 -6.98
N ASN A 4 -18.48 23.71 -5.92
CA ASN A 4 -19.72 23.04 -5.52
C ASN A 4 -20.92 23.45 -6.39
N GLU A 5 -20.76 24.50 -7.20
CA GLU A 5 -21.79 25.04 -8.08
C GLU A 5 -21.58 24.59 -9.54
N LEU A 6 -20.40 24.08 -9.87
CA LEU A 6 -20.11 23.53 -11.19
C LEU A 6 -21.07 22.37 -11.49
N ARG A 7 -21.63 22.40 -12.69
CA ARG A 7 -22.51 21.36 -13.22
C ARG A 7 -21.72 20.34 -14.03
N ASP A 8 -22.41 19.34 -14.55
CA ASP A 8 -21.78 18.26 -15.30
C ASP A 8 -20.91 18.87 -16.44
N ILE A 9 -21.45 19.73 -17.30
CA ILE A 9 -20.72 20.29 -18.45
C ILE A 9 -20.24 21.71 -18.16
N ASN A 10 -18.95 21.98 -18.39
CA ASN A 10 -18.33 23.25 -18.07
C ASN A 10 -17.63 23.85 -19.29
N PHE A 11 -18.04 25.06 -19.69
CA PHE A 11 -17.36 25.88 -20.70
C PHE A 11 -16.57 26.99 -20.02
N ILE A 12 -15.49 27.46 -20.65
CA ILE A 12 -14.78 28.65 -20.20
C ILE A 12 -14.48 29.62 -21.35
N ILE A 13 -14.48 30.91 -21.03
CA ILE A 13 -14.01 31.98 -21.92
C ILE A 13 -12.97 32.87 -21.21
N PHE A 14 -12.09 33.48 -22.00
CA PHE A 14 -11.03 34.39 -21.51
C PHE A 14 -11.13 35.75 -22.19
N PRO A 15 -12.10 36.59 -21.82
CA PRO A 15 -12.23 37.90 -22.42
C PRO A 15 -11.03 38.78 -22.11
N ASP A 16 -10.51 39.46 -23.13
CA ASP A 16 -9.61 40.59 -22.90
C ASP A 16 -10.42 41.78 -22.39
N TRP A 17 -10.15 42.14 -21.14
CA TRP A 17 -10.83 43.21 -20.41
C TRP A 17 -10.12 44.57 -20.50
N SER A 18 -8.96 44.66 -21.18
CA SER A 18 -8.10 45.85 -21.21
C SER A 18 -8.75 47.13 -21.77
N ASN A 19 -9.88 47.01 -22.49
CA ASN A 19 -10.62 48.14 -23.07
C ASN A 19 -11.90 48.56 -22.31
N LEU A 20 -12.16 48.01 -21.10
CA LEU A 20 -13.40 48.22 -20.35
C LEU A 20 -13.72 49.69 -19.99
N GLU A 21 -12.72 50.53 -19.73
CA GLU A 21 -12.92 51.95 -19.42
C GLU A 21 -13.55 52.73 -20.59
N THR A 22 -13.45 52.22 -21.82
CA THR A 22 -14.11 52.81 -23.01
C THR A 22 -15.49 52.22 -23.31
N ALA A 23 -15.88 51.12 -22.65
CA ALA A 23 -17.09 50.32 -22.96
C ALA A 23 -18.29 50.56 -22.03
N MET A 24 -18.09 51.15 -20.84
CA MET A 24 -19.20 51.39 -19.90
C MET A 24 -20.36 52.26 -20.43
N PRO A 25 -20.15 53.25 -21.34
CA PRO A 25 -21.28 54.02 -21.89
C PRO A 25 -22.09 53.24 -22.93
N SER A 26 -21.47 52.37 -23.74
CA SER A 26 -22.10 51.72 -24.89
C SER A 26 -22.92 50.47 -24.54
N LEU A 27 -22.60 49.78 -23.44
CA LEU A 27 -23.44 48.71 -22.87
C LEU A 27 -24.73 49.26 -22.23
N ARG A 28 -24.72 50.51 -21.75
CA ARG A 28 -25.94 51.23 -21.35
C ARG A 28 -26.79 51.64 -22.56
N ASP A 29 -26.18 52.09 -23.65
CA ASP A 29 -26.90 52.65 -24.81
C ASP A 29 -27.35 51.63 -25.87
N ALA A 30 -26.75 50.43 -25.96
CA ALA A 30 -27.25 49.35 -26.81
C ALA A 30 -28.65 48.85 -26.42
N THR A 31 -29.23 49.41 -25.35
CA THR A 31 -30.50 49.00 -24.74
C THR A 31 -31.66 49.95 -25.03
N ARG A 32 -31.48 50.90 -25.94
CA ARG A 32 -32.57 51.75 -26.45
C ARG A 32 -32.47 51.96 -27.96
N THR A 33 -33.50 51.47 -28.64
CA THR A 33 -33.95 51.81 -30.02
C THR A 33 -33.24 51.16 -31.21
N ALA A 34 -34.07 50.54 -32.05
CA ALA A 34 -33.75 50.21 -33.43
C ALA A 34 -33.48 51.49 -34.24
N SER A 35 -32.47 51.43 -35.10
CA SER A 35 -32.00 52.42 -36.10
C SER A 35 -30.86 53.34 -35.64
N PHE A 36 -29.64 53.08 -36.15
CA PHE A 36 -28.70 54.00 -36.81
C PHE A 36 -27.43 53.22 -37.26
N PRO A 37 -26.81 53.53 -38.41
CA PRO A 37 -25.61 52.84 -38.89
C PRO A 37 -24.31 53.53 -38.41
N ALA A 38 -23.26 52.73 -38.24
CA ALA A 38 -21.83 53.10 -38.08
C ALA A 38 -21.31 53.52 -36.69
N LYS A 39 -20.88 52.51 -35.90
CA LYS A 39 -19.56 52.44 -35.22
C LYS A 39 -19.32 50.99 -34.80
N ARG A 40 -18.77 50.20 -35.71
CA ARG A 40 -18.78 48.73 -35.68
C ARG A 40 -17.49 48.10 -35.13
N CYS A 41 -16.71 48.81 -34.31
CA CYS A 41 -15.36 48.36 -33.92
C CYS A 41 -15.02 48.51 -32.42
N ALA A 42 -15.98 48.78 -31.53
CA ALA A 42 -15.65 49.03 -30.12
C ALA A 42 -16.04 47.91 -29.12
N ASN A 43 -16.90 46.95 -29.46
CA ASN A 43 -17.50 46.05 -28.45
C ASN A 43 -17.56 44.56 -28.87
N ALA A 44 -16.55 44.06 -29.60
CA ALA A 44 -16.55 42.66 -30.07
C ALA A 44 -16.71 41.63 -28.93
N ASN A 45 -16.05 41.84 -27.78
CA ASN A 45 -16.14 40.91 -26.63
C ASN A 45 -17.53 40.90 -25.96
N ALA A 46 -18.24 42.04 -25.96
CA ALA A 46 -19.59 42.13 -25.37
C ALA A 46 -20.66 41.50 -26.29
N GLU A 47 -20.56 41.70 -27.60
CA GLU A 47 -21.45 41.04 -28.57
C GLU A 47 -21.23 39.52 -28.60
N ASP A 48 -19.97 39.06 -28.56
CA ASP A 48 -19.63 37.64 -28.49
C ASP A 48 -20.17 37.00 -27.20
N LEU A 49 -19.98 37.67 -26.04
CA LEU A 49 -20.50 37.19 -24.75
C LEU A 49 -22.03 37.07 -24.76
N ILE A 50 -22.74 38.07 -25.29
CA ILE A 50 -24.21 38.04 -25.42
C ILE A 50 -24.65 36.89 -26.33
N ASN A 51 -23.96 36.66 -27.45
CA ASN A 51 -24.28 35.56 -28.36
C ASN A 51 -24.03 34.19 -27.72
N ILE A 52 -22.94 34.02 -26.97
CA ILE A 52 -22.65 32.79 -26.22
C ILE A 52 -23.74 32.53 -25.19
N LEU A 53 -24.04 33.52 -24.35
CA LEU A 53 -25.08 33.41 -23.33
C LEU A 53 -26.43 33.06 -23.96
N ARG A 54 -26.85 33.78 -25.01
CA ARG A 54 -28.12 33.49 -25.71
C ARG A 54 -28.17 32.06 -26.23
N THR A 55 -27.09 31.60 -26.86
CA THR A 55 -26.99 30.23 -27.38
C THR A 55 -27.14 29.20 -26.26
N LEU A 56 -26.39 29.35 -25.16
CA LEU A 56 -26.43 28.44 -24.01
C LEU A 56 -27.77 28.47 -23.25
N PHE A 57 -28.39 29.64 -23.12
CA PHE A 57 -29.71 29.79 -22.50
C PHE A 57 -30.83 29.10 -23.29
N THR A 58 -30.69 29.03 -24.61
CA THR A 58 -31.62 28.27 -25.47
C THR A 58 -31.26 26.79 -25.62
N HIS A 59 -30.14 26.35 -25.03
CA HIS A 59 -29.69 24.97 -25.14
C HIS A 59 -30.66 24.01 -24.43
N PRO A 60 -31.03 22.87 -25.04
CA PRO A 60 -31.96 21.90 -24.43
C PRO A 60 -31.50 21.39 -23.07
N ALA A 61 -30.18 21.26 -22.87
CA ALA A 61 -29.56 20.78 -21.64
C ALA A 61 -28.87 21.87 -20.81
N ARG A 62 -29.30 23.13 -20.93
CA ARG A 62 -28.76 24.26 -20.16
C ARG A 62 -28.70 24.03 -18.64
N GLN A 63 -29.60 23.18 -18.12
CA GLN A 63 -29.63 22.79 -16.71
C GLN A 63 -28.41 21.96 -16.27
N ASP A 64 -27.63 21.40 -17.19
CA ASP A 64 -26.43 20.62 -16.90
C ASP A 64 -25.14 21.41 -17.22
N ILE A 65 -25.27 22.67 -17.66
CA ILE A 65 -24.17 23.50 -18.16
C ILE A 65 -23.78 24.59 -17.16
N THR A 66 -22.48 24.79 -16.98
CA THR A 66 -21.88 25.97 -16.36
C THR A 66 -21.00 26.70 -17.37
N LEU A 67 -21.18 28.01 -17.49
CA LEU A 67 -20.25 28.89 -18.21
C LEU A 67 -19.35 29.61 -17.21
N LEU A 68 -18.05 29.37 -17.31
CA LEU A 68 -17.02 30.08 -16.56
C LEU A 68 -16.49 31.25 -17.37
N ILE A 69 -16.33 32.39 -16.72
CA ILE A 69 -15.81 33.61 -17.35
C ILE A 69 -14.59 34.05 -16.57
N ASP A 70 -13.45 34.10 -17.27
CA ASP A 70 -12.24 34.62 -16.66
C ASP A 70 -12.28 36.13 -16.48
N THR A 71 -11.92 36.55 -15.27
CA THR A 71 -11.98 37.96 -14.83
C THR A 71 -10.68 38.39 -14.16
N LYS A 72 -9.60 37.62 -14.30
CA LYS A 72 -8.34 37.88 -13.60
C LYS A 72 -7.59 39.11 -14.11
N SER A 73 -7.83 39.53 -15.34
CA SER A 73 -7.28 40.79 -15.88
C SER A 73 -8.04 42.05 -15.42
N LEU A 74 -9.12 41.91 -14.63
CA LEU A 74 -9.81 43.03 -14.01
C LEU A 74 -9.14 43.45 -12.70
N SER A 75 -9.01 44.76 -12.48
CA SER A 75 -8.65 45.31 -11.17
C SER A 75 -9.72 44.99 -10.13
N ASP A 76 -9.33 44.92 -8.85
CA ASP A 76 -10.25 44.60 -7.74
C ASP A 76 -11.49 45.52 -7.71
N GLU A 77 -11.34 46.80 -8.05
CA GLU A 77 -12.44 47.79 -8.13
C GLU A 77 -13.41 47.56 -9.32
N LEU A 78 -12.95 46.89 -10.38
CA LEU A 78 -13.75 46.57 -11.56
C LEU A 78 -14.37 45.17 -11.51
N GLN A 79 -13.86 44.26 -10.67
CA GLN A 79 -14.44 42.92 -10.50
C GLN A 79 -15.87 42.97 -9.94
N ASP A 80 -16.14 43.83 -8.97
CA ASP A 80 -17.50 44.06 -8.42
C ASP A 80 -18.47 44.65 -9.47
N ASN A 81 -17.93 45.47 -10.39
CA ASN A 81 -18.68 46.04 -11.50
C ASN A 81 -18.95 45.03 -12.62
N ALA A 82 -18.04 44.08 -12.86
CA ALA A 82 -18.23 43.01 -13.83
C ALA A 82 -19.34 42.03 -13.41
N ASN A 83 -19.43 41.70 -12.11
CA ASN A 83 -20.56 40.97 -11.54
C ASN A 83 -21.90 41.65 -11.84
N SER A 84 -21.97 42.96 -11.60
CA SER A 84 -23.17 43.76 -11.84
C SER A 84 -23.53 43.84 -13.33
N LEU A 85 -22.53 43.96 -14.21
CA LEU A 85 -22.72 44.01 -15.66
C LEU A 85 -23.18 42.68 -16.26
N LEU A 86 -22.59 41.57 -15.81
CA LEU A 86 -23.03 40.22 -16.17
C LEU A 86 -24.45 39.96 -15.68
N PHE A 87 -24.76 40.37 -14.45
CA PHE A 87 -26.11 40.27 -13.89
C PHE A 87 -27.12 41.10 -14.70
N GLU A 88 -26.82 42.36 -15.05
CA GLU A 88 -27.68 43.18 -15.90
C GLU A 88 -27.89 42.56 -17.30
N THR A 89 -26.84 41.98 -17.88
CA THR A 89 -26.88 41.33 -19.20
C THR A 89 -27.74 40.07 -19.18
N VAL A 90 -27.55 39.23 -18.16
CA VAL A 90 -28.37 38.02 -17.93
C VAL A 90 -29.83 38.42 -17.69
N MET A 91 -30.11 39.38 -16.81
CA MET A 91 -31.47 39.84 -16.51
C MET A 91 -32.19 40.44 -17.73
N LYS A 92 -31.49 41.15 -18.62
CA LYS A 92 -32.08 41.66 -19.86
C LYS A 92 -32.40 40.55 -20.86
N LEU A 93 -31.49 39.60 -21.03
CA LEU A 93 -31.76 38.42 -21.86
C LEU A 93 -32.98 37.65 -21.34
N SER A 94 -33.15 37.55 -20.01
CA SER A 94 -34.33 36.95 -19.37
C SER A 94 -35.66 37.65 -19.65
N LEU A 95 -35.64 38.95 -19.98
CA LEU A 95 -36.84 39.76 -20.21
C LEU A 95 -37.32 39.76 -21.67
N GLU A 96 -36.50 39.32 -22.64
CA GLU A 96 -36.79 39.52 -24.08
C GLU A 96 -37.48 38.36 -24.82
N GLU A 97 -37.50 37.12 -24.32
CA GLU A 97 -38.46 36.02 -24.62
C GLU A 97 -37.89 34.67 -24.10
N VAL A 98 -38.66 33.97 -23.26
CA VAL A 98 -38.49 32.58 -22.75
C VAL A 98 -37.05 32.17 -22.41
N ILE A 99 -36.48 32.72 -21.34
CA ILE A 99 -35.22 32.23 -20.76
C ILE A 99 -35.42 31.89 -19.28
N CYS A 100 -35.12 30.64 -18.93
CA CYS A 100 -35.30 30.05 -17.59
C CYS A 100 -34.05 30.28 -16.72
N GLU A 101 -34.20 30.40 -15.40
CA GLU A 101 -33.12 30.61 -14.38
C GLU A 101 -32.10 29.45 -14.27
N ASP A 102 -32.05 28.56 -15.26
CA ASP A 102 -31.43 27.25 -15.16
C ASP A 102 -30.01 27.17 -15.74
N LEU A 103 -29.39 28.23 -16.27
CA LEU A 103 -27.98 28.17 -16.70
C LEU A 103 -27.08 28.69 -15.58
N ASN A 104 -26.04 27.93 -15.18
CA ASN A 104 -25.10 28.44 -14.20
C ASN A 104 -23.98 29.27 -14.87
N VAL A 105 -23.66 30.44 -14.31
CA VAL A 105 -22.57 31.29 -14.80
C VAL A 105 -21.66 31.64 -13.62
N GLY A 106 -20.38 31.31 -13.74
CA GLY A 106 -19.39 31.45 -12.68
C GLY A 106 -18.22 32.36 -13.07
N LEU A 107 -17.67 33.10 -12.11
CA LEU A 107 -16.49 33.94 -12.29
C LEU A 107 -15.25 33.34 -11.64
N THR A 108 -14.12 33.39 -12.34
CA THR A 108 -12.86 32.77 -11.88
C THR A 108 -11.87 33.74 -11.24
N GLY A 109 -12.16 35.06 -11.27
CA GLY A 109 -11.22 36.13 -10.87
C GLY A 109 -10.77 36.06 -9.42
N GLN A 110 -11.64 35.60 -8.52
CA GLN A 110 -11.36 35.49 -7.09
C GLN A 110 -10.82 34.11 -6.68
N LEU A 111 -10.59 33.20 -7.63
CA LEU A 111 -10.08 31.87 -7.32
C LEU A 111 -8.61 31.93 -6.94
N THR A 112 -8.28 31.28 -5.83
CA THR A 112 -6.88 31.02 -5.48
C THR A 112 -6.22 30.13 -6.54
N THR A 113 -4.88 30.12 -6.59
CA THR A 113 -4.11 29.26 -7.50
C THR A 113 -4.49 27.79 -7.34
N GLN A 114 -4.76 27.35 -6.11
CA GLN A 114 -5.17 25.97 -5.81
C GLN A 114 -6.58 25.66 -6.34
N GLU A 115 -7.54 26.56 -6.12
CA GLU A 115 -8.90 26.39 -6.64
C GLU A 115 -8.94 26.43 -8.16
N TRP A 116 -8.15 27.30 -8.78
CA TRP A 116 -8.01 27.36 -10.23
C TRP A 116 -7.44 26.07 -10.81
N SER A 117 -6.41 25.49 -10.18
CA SER A 117 -5.83 24.22 -10.62
C SER A 117 -6.86 23.09 -10.62
N VAL A 118 -7.76 23.07 -9.62
CA VAL A 118 -8.87 22.12 -9.56
C VAL A 118 -9.88 22.37 -10.67
N ILE A 119 -10.39 23.59 -10.78
CA ILE A 119 -11.44 23.94 -11.75
C ILE A 119 -10.93 23.70 -13.18
N LYS A 120 -9.69 24.07 -13.47
CA LYS A 120 -9.03 23.81 -14.75
C LYS A 120 -9.12 22.35 -15.18
N SER A 121 -8.97 21.41 -14.24
CA SER A 121 -9.04 19.96 -14.51
C SER A 121 -10.45 19.46 -14.83
N LEU A 122 -11.48 20.23 -14.49
CA LEU A 122 -12.90 19.90 -14.65
C LEU A 122 -13.55 20.59 -15.85
N ILE A 123 -12.87 21.55 -16.50
CA ILE A 123 -13.38 22.27 -17.66
C ILE A 123 -13.41 21.33 -18.87
N ASN A 124 -14.54 21.33 -19.58
CA ASN A 124 -14.71 20.52 -20.78
C ASN A 124 -14.15 21.21 -22.02
N PHE A 125 -14.58 22.45 -22.27
CA PHE A 125 -14.23 23.18 -23.48
C PHE A 125 -13.95 24.65 -23.20
N ARG A 126 -13.09 25.23 -24.03
CA ARG A 126 -12.94 26.67 -24.17
C ARG A 126 -13.73 27.14 -25.39
N ILE A 127 -14.52 28.18 -25.23
CA ILE A 127 -15.22 28.83 -26.35
C ILE A 127 -14.36 30.02 -26.78
N PRO A 128 -13.83 30.04 -28.03
CA PRO A 128 -13.02 31.15 -28.49
C PRO A 128 -13.91 32.37 -28.72
N ILE A 129 -13.41 33.56 -28.37
CA ILE A 129 -14.05 34.85 -28.66
C ILE A 129 -13.11 35.73 -29.49
N GLN A 130 -13.61 36.80 -30.13
CA GLN A 130 -12.78 37.57 -31.07
C GLN A 130 -11.53 38.21 -30.45
N ASN A 131 -11.59 38.69 -29.21
CA ASN A 131 -10.40 39.18 -28.49
C ASN A 131 -10.23 38.46 -27.15
N GLU A 132 -9.43 37.40 -27.19
CA GLU A 132 -9.05 36.66 -25.99
C GLU A 132 -7.78 37.21 -25.34
N ASP A 133 -7.69 37.10 -24.03
CA ASP A 133 -6.48 37.42 -23.29
C ASP A 133 -5.41 36.34 -23.50
N CYS A 134 -4.64 36.49 -24.58
CA CYS A 134 -3.57 35.56 -24.95
C CYS A 134 -2.50 35.41 -23.87
N TYR A 135 -2.27 36.44 -23.05
CA TYR A 135 -1.30 36.40 -21.96
C TYR A 135 -1.79 35.49 -20.83
N ILE A 136 -3.05 35.63 -20.40
CA ILE A 136 -3.66 34.75 -19.40
C ILE A 136 -3.74 33.31 -19.93
N ILE A 137 -4.11 33.11 -21.19
CA ILE A 137 -4.17 31.76 -21.79
C ILE A 137 -2.81 31.06 -21.74
N GLN A 138 -1.73 31.81 -22.03
CA GLN A 138 -0.38 31.27 -21.99
C GLN A 138 0.09 31.01 -20.54
N GLN A 139 -0.19 31.93 -19.61
CA GLN A 139 0.20 31.77 -18.20
C GLN A 139 -0.59 30.70 -17.46
N ALA A 140 -1.87 30.53 -17.77
CA ALA A 140 -2.73 29.54 -17.11
C ALA A 140 -2.50 28.12 -17.66
N GLU A 141 -1.60 27.93 -18.64
CA GLU A 141 -1.30 26.65 -19.29
C GLU A 141 -2.55 25.93 -19.82
N ILE A 142 -3.54 26.69 -20.30
CA ILE A 142 -4.88 26.19 -20.68
C ILE A 142 -5.04 25.96 -22.18
N ALA A 143 -3.97 26.12 -22.97
CA ALA A 143 -3.97 25.82 -24.40
C ALA A 143 -4.30 24.35 -24.71
N GLN A 144 -4.24 23.47 -23.71
CA GLN A 144 -4.60 22.05 -23.81
C GLN A 144 -6.11 21.77 -23.67
N ILE A 145 -6.91 22.75 -23.23
CA ILE A 145 -8.37 22.60 -23.15
C ILE A 145 -8.93 22.60 -24.58
N PRO A 146 -9.74 21.60 -24.97
CA PRO A 146 -10.34 21.54 -26.29
C PRO A 146 -11.15 22.79 -26.63
N ILE A 147 -11.03 23.26 -27.87
CA ILE A 147 -11.82 24.38 -28.38
C ILE A 147 -13.16 23.84 -28.88
N CYS A 148 -14.26 24.49 -28.50
CA CYS A 148 -15.59 24.22 -29.05
C CYS A 148 -16.15 25.50 -29.66
N ASP A 149 -16.38 25.48 -30.97
CA ASP A 149 -16.97 26.61 -31.68
C ASP A 149 -18.44 26.77 -31.28
N LEU A 150 -18.91 28.01 -31.16
CA LEU A 150 -20.28 28.30 -30.72
C LEU A 150 -21.35 27.65 -31.62
N SER A 151 -21.07 27.47 -32.91
CA SER A 151 -21.94 26.76 -33.87
C SER A 151 -22.03 25.25 -33.64
N GLU A 152 -21.08 24.68 -32.91
CA GLU A 152 -21.00 23.25 -32.62
C GLU A 152 -21.64 22.89 -31.27
N ILE A 153 -21.73 23.84 -30.34
CA ILE A 153 -22.29 23.65 -28.99
C ILE A 153 -23.74 23.11 -29.02
N CYS A 154 -24.54 23.50 -30.01
CA CYS A 154 -25.93 23.01 -30.17
C CYS A 154 -26.04 21.68 -30.92
N GLN A 155 -24.93 21.11 -31.39
CA GLN A 155 -24.94 19.80 -32.04
C GLN A 155 -25.03 18.72 -30.98
N GLN A 156 -26.04 17.86 -31.10
CA GLN A 156 -26.28 16.78 -30.15
C GLN A 156 -25.05 15.86 -29.96
N THR A 157 -24.28 15.61 -31.02
CA THR A 157 -23.06 14.81 -30.97
C THR A 157 -21.95 15.44 -30.12
N VAL A 158 -21.80 16.76 -30.17
CA VAL A 158 -20.80 17.50 -29.38
C VAL A 158 -21.21 17.55 -27.91
N TYR A 159 -22.51 17.72 -27.66
CA TYR A 159 -23.09 17.67 -26.32
C TYR A 159 -22.93 16.27 -25.67
N GLU A 160 -23.24 15.20 -26.39
CA GLU A 160 -23.08 13.82 -25.89
C GLU A 160 -21.62 13.49 -25.58
N ALA A 161 -20.69 13.93 -26.44
CA ALA A 161 -19.25 13.80 -26.18
C ALA A 161 -18.81 14.61 -24.94
N ALA A 162 -19.27 15.86 -24.81
CA ALA A 162 -19.02 16.72 -23.67
C ALA A 162 -19.48 16.10 -22.35
N GLN A 163 -20.67 15.49 -22.39
CA GLN A 163 -21.29 14.84 -21.24
C GLN A 163 -20.50 13.59 -20.81
N LEU A 164 -20.05 12.77 -21.76
CA LEU A 164 -19.20 11.62 -21.46
C LEU A 164 -17.88 12.06 -20.82
N GLU A 165 -17.17 13.02 -21.42
CA GLU A 165 -15.91 13.53 -20.86
C GLU A 165 -16.10 14.16 -19.47
N SER A 166 -17.20 14.88 -19.27
CA SER A 166 -17.59 15.45 -18.00
C SER A 166 -17.66 14.37 -16.91
N TRP A 167 -18.41 13.30 -17.15
CA TRP A 167 -18.57 12.23 -16.17
C TRP A 167 -17.24 11.55 -15.85
N GLN A 168 -16.35 11.39 -16.83
CA GLN A 168 -15.00 10.88 -16.59
C GLN A 168 -14.21 11.80 -15.65
N ARG A 169 -14.14 13.10 -15.98
CA ARG A 169 -13.41 14.10 -15.19
C ARG A 169 -13.92 14.20 -13.76
N TRP A 170 -15.24 14.27 -13.58
CA TRP A 170 -15.87 14.33 -12.26
C TRP A 170 -15.68 13.04 -11.46
N GLY A 171 -15.84 11.87 -12.11
CA GLY A 171 -15.58 10.58 -11.48
C GLY A 171 -14.15 10.49 -10.95
N ASP A 172 -13.16 10.79 -11.81
CA ASP A 172 -11.74 10.76 -11.44
C ASP A 172 -11.40 11.79 -10.35
N TYR A 173 -11.97 12.99 -10.43
CA TYR A 173 -11.80 14.04 -9.43
C TYR A 173 -12.25 13.61 -8.03
N PHE A 174 -13.41 12.95 -7.93
CA PHE A 174 -13.93 12.51 -6.63
C PHE A 174 -13.26 11.22 -6.13
N ALA A 175 -12.89 10.30 -7.02
CA ALA A 175 -12.36 8.98 -6.65
C ALA A 175 -11.08 9.03 -5.80
N ASP A 176 -10.28 10.08 -5.93
CA ASP A 176 -9.00 10.25 -5.24
C ASP A 176 -9.04 11.28 -4.10
N ARG A 177 -10.24 11.65 -3.64
CA ARG A 177 -10.44 12.60 -2.53
C ARG A 177 -11.15 11.97 -1.34
N GLU A 178 -11.36 12.76 -0.28
CA GLU A 178 -11.98 12.34 0.98
C GLU A 178 -13.45 11.87 0.83
N SER A 179 -14.09 12.14 -0.30
CA SER A 179 -15.48 11.74 -0.59
C SER A 179 -15.59 10.91 -1.88
N PRO A 180 -14.96 9.73 -1.96
CA PRO A 180 -14.93 8.92 -3.17
C PRO A 180 -16.32 8.40 -3.57
N GLU A 181 -17.28 8.32 -2.65
CA GLU A 181 -18.68 7.96 -2.93
C GLU A 181 -19.34 8.85 -3.98
N LYS A 182 -18.89 10.11 -4.12
CA LYS A 182 -19.40 11.04 -5.13
C LYS A 182 -19.02 10.66 -6.55
N ALA A 183 -18.00 9.82 -6.75
CA ALA A 183 -17.60 9.33 -8.07
C ALA A 183 -18.59 8.30 -8.65
N ILE A 184 -19.29 7.56 -7.78
CA ILE A 184 -20.20 6.46 -8.16
C ILE A 184 -21.23 6.87 -9.22
N PRO A 185 -22.04 7.94 -9.03
CA PRO A 185 -23.03 8.33 -10.03
C PRO A 185 -22.41 8.68 -11.38
N TYR A 186 -21.24 9.32 -11.41
CA TYR A 186 -20.58 9.70 -12.66
C TYR A 186 -20.07 8.49 -13.44
N TYR A 187 -19.36 7.57 -12.78
CA TYR A 187 -18.94 6.34 -13.43
C TYR A 187 -20.12 5.46 -13.85
N SER A 188 -21.20 5.42 -13.06
CA SER A 188 -22.40 4.64 -13.40
C SER A 188 -23.12 5.21 -14.63
N LYS A 189 -23.27 6.54 -14.71
CA LYS A 189 -23.81 7.22 -15.90
C LYS A 189 -22.93 6.94 -17.12
N TYR A 190 -21.61 7.07 -16.97
CA TYR A 190 -20.64 6.80 -18.04
C TYR A 190 -20.74 5.36 -18.57
N LEU A 191 -20.75 4.37 -17.68
CA LEU A 191 -20.87 2.95 -18.06
C LEU A 191 -22.22 2.61 -18.68
N SER A 192 -23.30 3.32 -18.33
CA SER A 192 -24.61 3.13 -18.97
C SER A 192 -24.58 3.52 -20.46
N SER A 193 -23.80 4.54 -20.82
CA SER A 193 -23.62 4.98 -22.20
C SER A 193 -22.47 4.26 -22.93
N CYS A 194 -21.44 3.84 -22.20
CA CYS A 194 -20.23 3.21 -22.73
C CYS A 194 -19.93 1.89 -22.00
N PRO A 195 -20.76 0.85 -22.16
CA PRO A 195 -20.68 -0.36 -21.33
C PRO A 195 -19.47 -1.26 -21.62
N HIS A 196 -18.74 -1.03 -22.73
CA HIS A 196 -17.58 -1.84 -23.13
C HIS A 196 -16.24 -1.24 -22.65
N GLN A 197 -16.26 -0.38 -21.63
CA GLN A 197 -15.09 0.34 -21.13
C GLN A 197 -14.57 -0.29 -19.82
N THR A 198 -13.63 -1.22 -19.95
CA THR A 198 -13.04 -1.99 -18.84
C THR A 198 -12.55 -1.12 -17.68
N ASP A 199 -11.79 -0.05 -17.98
CA ASP A 199 -11.17 0.81 -16.97
C ASP A 199 -12.17 1.43 -16.00
N TYR A 200 -13.38 1.73 -16.45
CA TYR A 200 -14.41 2.36 -15.62
C TYR A 200 -15.09 1.39 -14.66
N TYR A 201 -15.19 0.10 -15.02
CA TYR A 201 -15.60 -0.92 -14.04
C TYR A 201 -14.55 -1.12 -12.97
N LEU A 202 -13.25 -1.09 -13.34
CA LEU A 202 -12.15 -1.17 -12.37
C LEU A 202 -12.15 0.03 -11.43
N LYS A 203 -12.27 1.26 -11.97
CA LYS A 203 -12.37 2.49 -11.19
C LYS A 203 -13.58 2.47 -10.24
N LEU A 204 -14.76 2.11 -10.74
CA LEU A 204 -15.98 2.04 -9.93
C LEU A 204 -15.90 0.96 -8.84
N SER A 205 -15.39 -0.22 -9.16
CA SER A 205 -15.14 -1.28 -8.17
C SER A 205 -14.16 -0.83 -7.08
N ASN A 206 -13.12 -0.08 -7.46
CA ASN A 206 -12.17 0.49 -6.52
C ASN A 206 -12.80 1.55 -5.61
N VAL A 207 -13.69 2.40 -6.12
CA VAL A 207 -14.45 3.35 -5.31
C VAL A 207 -15.31 2.62 -4.28
N PHE A 208 -16.09 1.62 -4.68
CA PHE A 208 -16.89 0.81 -3.76
C PHE A 208 -16.04 0.12 -2.69
N TYR A 209 -14.86 -0.39 -3.08
CA TYR A 209 -13.90 -0.95 -2.13
C TYR A 209 -13.38 0.07 -1.13
N LYS A 210 -12.96 1.27 -1.58
CA LYS A 210 -12.46 2.35 -0.70
C LYS A 210 -13.48 2.77 0.37
N ILE A 211 -14.78 2.75 0.05
CA ILE A 211 -15.86 3.09 1.00
C ILE A 211 -16.39 1.90 1.81
N GLY A 212 -15.75 0.72 1.72
CA GLY A 212 -16.15 -0.48 2.44
C GLY A 212 -17.41 -1.18 1.91
N GLN A 213 -17.95 -0.77 0.76
CA GLN A 213 -19.11 -1.40 0.11
C GLN A 213 -18.69 -2.56 -0.79
N MET A 214 -18.19 -3.62 -0.16
CA MET A 214 -17.56 -4.74 -0.85
C MET A 214 -18.49 -5.46 -1.85
N GLN A 215 -19.78 -5.59 -1.54
CA GLN A 215 -20.75 -6.21 -2.45
C GLN A 215 -20.91 -5.41 -3.75
N GLY A 216 -20.99 -4.08 -3.67
CA GLY A 216 -21.04 -3.22 -4.86
C GLY A 216 -19.77 -3.31 -5.71
N ALA A 217 -18.60 -3.49 -5.07
CA ALA A 217 -17.34 -3.70 -5.77
C ALA A 217 -17.32 -5.01 -6.57
N ILE A 218 -17.88 -6.09 -6.01
CA ILE A 218 -18.01 -7.41 -6.64
C ILE A 218 -19.02 -7.37 -7.80
N GLU A 219 -20.22 -6.82 -7.55
CA GLU A 219 -21.29 -6.72 -8.56
C GLU A 219 -20.85 -5.88 -9.77
N THR A 220 -20.12 -4.78 -9.53
CA THR A 220 -19.56 -3.95 -10.60
C THR A 220 -18.65 -4.75 -11.53
N LEU A 221 -17.80 -5.63 -10.98
CA LEU A 221 -16.88 -6.45 -11.77
C LEU A 221 -17.62 -7.57 -12.52
N HIS A 222 -18.62 -8.19 -11.89
CA HIS A 222 -19.49 -9.14 -12.59
C HIS A 222 -20.21 -8.50 -13.78
N ASN A 223 -20.76 -7.29 -13.58
CA ASN A 223 -21.39 -6.53 -14.66
C ASN A 223 -20.38 -6.21 -15.76
N GLY A 224 -19.17 -5.75 -15.39
CA GLY A 224 -18.09 -5.51 -16.34
C GLY A 224 -17.74 -6.73 -17.19
N ILE A 225 -17.63 -7.91 -16.56
CA ILE A 225 -17.34 -9.17 -17.26
C ILE A 225 -18.43 -9.52 -18.29
N SER A 226 -19.69 -9.19 -18.00
CA SER A 226 -20.80 -9.47 -18.93
C SER A 226 -20.72 -8.66 -20.23
N TYR A 227 -20.21 -7.42 -20.16
CA TYR A 227 -20.02 -6.56 -21.33
C TYR A 227 -18.63 -6.69 -21.96
N CYS A 228 -17.60 -6.95 -21.16
CA CYS A 228 -16.21 -7.08 -21.58
C CYS A 228 -15.67 -8.50 -21.28
N PRO A 229 -16.19 -9.56 -21.92
CA PRO A 229 -15.88 -10.94 -21.52
C PRO A 229 -14.44 -11.37 -21.78
N GLN A 230 -13.65 -10.60 -22.53
CA GLN A 230 -12.24 -10.86 -22.83
C GLN A 230 -11.27 -10.03 -21.97
N ALA A 231 -11.76 -9.14 -21.10
CA ALA A 231 -10.92 -8.31 -20.25
C ALA A 231 -10.46 -9.09 -19.01
N GLU A 232 -9.27 -9.67 -19.08
CA GLU A 232 -8.67 -10.50 -18.02
C GLU A 232 -8.55 -9.75 -16.69
N GLU A 233 -8.31 -8.43 -16.73
CA GLU A 233 -8.17 -7.57 -15.56
C GLU A 233 -9.43 -7.56 -14.68
N LEU A 234 -10.62 -7.66 -15.28
CA LEU A 234 -11.87 -7.71 -14.52
C LEU A 234 -12.00 -8.99 -13.72
N TYR A 235 -11.59 -10.12 -14.30
CA TYR A 235 -11.58 -11.41 -13.62
C TYR A 235 -10.54 -11.43 -12.49
N PHE A 236 -9.34 -10.91 -12.75
CA PHE A 236 -8.30 -10.76 -11.74
C PHE A 236 -8.84 -9.98 -10.54
N TRP A 237 -9.35 -8.77 -10.77
CA TRP A 237 -9.84 -7.93 -9.68
C TRP A 237 -11.04 -8.54 -8.97
N LEU A 238 -11.90 -9.31 -9.66
CA LEU A 238 -13.02 -9.99 -9.00
C LEU A 238 -12.52 -11.08 -8.05
N ILE A 239 -11.54 -11.88 -8.46
CA ILE A 239 -10.88 -12.85 -7.57
C ILE A 239 -10.29 -12.12 -6.34
N ILE A 240 -9.62 -10.98 -6.55
CA ILE A 240 -9.06 -10.18 -5.45
C ILE A 240 -10.15 -9.63 -4.52
N ARG A 241 -11.26 -9.11 -5.04
CA ARG A 241 -12.38 -8.62 -4.20
C ARG A 241 -13.04 -9.73 -3.40
N LEU A 242 -13.20 -10.92 -3.99
CA LEU A 242 -13.70 -12.10 -3.26
C LEU A 242 -12.75 -12.49 -2.11
N LYS A 243 -11.42 -12.48 -2.34
CA LYS A 243 -10.41 -12.69 -1.28
C LYS A 243 -10.51 -11.64 -0.18
N GLN A 244 -10.60 -10.37 -0.54
CA GLN A 244 -10.74 -9.25 0.41
C GLN A 244 -12.06 -9.28 1.18
N SER A 245 -13.07 -9.99 0.65
CA SER A 245 -14.33 -10.28 1.35
C SER A 245 -14.26 -11.52 2.25
N HIS A 246 -13.07 -12.13 2.39
CA HIS A 246 -12.84 -13.42 3.05
C HIS A 246 -13.61 -14.60 2.42
N LYS A 247 -14.08 -14.48 1.17
CA LYS A 247 -14.79 -15.52 0.42
C LYS A 247 -13.83 -16.42 -0.37
N TYR A 248 -12.84 -17.00 0.31
CA TYR A 248 -11.73 -17.72 -0.34
C TYR A 248 -12.15 -18.95 -1.16
N VAL A 249 -13.14 -19.72 -0.69
CA VAL A 249 -13.65 -20.88 -1.45
C VAL A 249 -14.32 -20.43 -2.75
N GLU A 250 -15.12 -19.37 -2.71
CA GLU A 250 -15.75 -18.78 -3.89
C GLU A 250 -14.69 -18.21 -4.84
N ALA A 251 -13.71 -17.47 -4.31
CA ALA A 251 -12.60 -16.92 -5.08
C ALA A 251 -11.79 -18.01 -5.79
N ARG A 252 -11.50 -19.13 -5.12
CA ARG A 252 -10.76 -20.27 -5.68
C ARG A 252 -11.56 -20.95 -6.79
N ASN A 253 -12.85 -21.23 -6.55
CA ASN A 253 -13.72 -21.85 -7.55
C ASN A 253 -13.87 -20.96 -8.79
N PHE A 254 -14.02 -19.64 -8.58
CA PHE A 254 -14.07 -18.68 -9.68
C PHE A 254 -12.74 -18.61 -10.42
N ALA A 255 -11.59 -18.56 -9.73
CA ALA A 255 -10.27 -18.59 -10.35
C ALA A 255 -10.04 -19.85 -11.21
N GLN A 256 -10.56 -21.02 -10.78
CA GLN A 256 -10.52 -22.24 -11.59
C GLN A 256 -11.31 -22.08 -12.89
N GLN A 257 -12.54 -21.56 -12.83
CA GLN A 257 -13.35 -21.30 -14.03
C GLN A 257 -12.66 -20.32 -15.00
N VAL A 258 -12.00 -19.30 -14.44
CA VAL A 258 -11.23 -18.32 -15.21
C VAL A 258 -9.99 -18.97 -15.85
N THR A 259 -9.33 -19.89 -15.16
CA THR A 259 -8.21 -20.68 -15.70
C THR A 259 -8.65 -21.50 -16.91
N ASP A 260 -9.84 -22.11 -16.87
CA ASP A 260 -10.37 -22.88 -18.00
C ASP A 260 -10.68 -21.99 -19.22
N LYS A 261 -11.04 -20.72 -18.97
CA LYS A 261 -11.30 -19.72 -20.03
C LYS A 261 -10.02 -19.10 -20.61
N PHE A 262 -9.02 -18.84 -19.77
CA PHE A 262 -7.74 -18.24 -20.13
C PHE A 262 -6.58 -19.19 -19.75
N PRO A 263 -6.45 -20.35 -20.42
CA PRO A 263 -5.52 -21.41 -20.03
C PRO A 263 -4.04 -21.03 -20.14
N GLU A 264 -3.74 -19.97 -20.89
CA GLU A 264 -2.39 -19.46 -21.11
C GLU A 264 -1.96 -18.45 -20.02
N ASN A 265 -2.90 -17.96 -19.19
CA ASN A 265 -2.60 -17.01 -18.14
C ASN A 265 -2.22 -17.73 -16.83
N TYR A 266 -0.92 -17.76 -16.53
CA TYR A 266 -0.39 -18.38 -15.33
C TYR A 266 -0.74 -17.67 -14.02
N ILE A 267 -1.13 -16.39 -14.05
CA ILE A 267 -1.62 -15.68 -12.85
C ILE A 267 -2.90 -16.37 -12.35
N PHE A 268 -3.82 -16.73 -13.26
CA PHE A 268 -5.05 -17.43 -12.86
C PHE A 268 -4.81 -18.86 -12.40
N LYS A 269 -3.87 -19.59 -13.03
CA LYS A 269 -3.43 -20.91 -12.54
C LYS A 269 -2.88 -20.82 -11.11
N ILE A 270 -2.03 -19.84 -10.83
CA ILE A 270 -1.48 -19.64 -9.50
C ILE A 270 -2.57 -19.26 -8.49
N LEU A 271 -3.47 -18.34 -8.84
CA LEU A 271 -4.58 -17.93 -7.98
C LEU A 271 -5.57 -19.08 -7.72
N SER A 272 -5.81 -19.99 -8.66
CA SER A 272 -6.69 -21.14 -8.45
C SER A 272 -6.04 -22.24 -7.60
N HIS A 273 -4.73 -22.45 -7.74
CA HIS A 273 -4.04 -23.54 -7.06
C HIS A 273 -3.47 -23.16 -5.68
N LEU A 274 -2.86 -21.98 -5.55
CA LEU A 274 -2.01 -21.59 -4.42
C LEU A 274 -2.64 -20.56 -3.47
N MET A 275 -3.94 -20.26 -3.62
CA MET A 275 -4.63 -19.30 -2.76
C MET A 275 -4.77 -19.80 -1.32
N LEU A 276 -4.32 -18.97 -0.38
CA LEU A 276 -4.46 -19.17 1.06
C LEU A 276 -5.24 -18.02 1.73
N PRO A 277 -6.01 -18.31 2.79
CA PRO A 277 -6.59 -17.29 3.65
C PRO A 277 -5.53 -16.48 4.39
N GLU A 278 -5.83 -15.21 4.62
CA GLU A 278 -5.06 -14.38 5.55
C GLU A 278 -5.39 -14.73 7.00
N ILE A 279 -6.67 -15.00 7.30
CA ILE A 279 -7.16 -15.34 8.63
C ILE A 279 -7.99 -16.62 8.55
N TYR A 280 -7.68 -17.59 9.41
CA TYR A 280 -8.43 -18.82 9.59
C TYR A 280 -9.46 -18.66 10.72
N GLN A 281 -10.69 -19.13 10.52
CA GLN A 281 -11.75 -19.09 11.52
C GLN A 281 -11.73 -20.28 12.48
N THR A 282 -11.16 -21.40 12.05
CA THR A 282 -11.01 -22.63 12.84
C THR A 282 -9.66 -23.31 12.57
N PRO A 283 -9.14 -24.13 13.49
CA PRO A 283 -7.91 -24.89 13.25
C PRO A 283 -8.02 -25.83 12.04
N ASP A 284 -9.17 -26.46 11.82
CA ASP A 284 -9.40 -27.40 10.71
C ASP A 284 -9.28 -26.74 9.32
N GLU A 285 -9.59 -25.44 9.21
CA GLU A 285 -9.37 -24.69 7.98
C GLU A 285 -7.89 -24.65 7.61
N ILE A 286 -6.97 -24.57 8.58
CA ILE A 286 -5.53 -24.54 8.32
C ILE A 286 -5.10 -25.79 7.55
N ASP A 287 -5.45 -26.96 8.07
CA ASP A 287 -5.08 -28.24 7.44
C ASP A 287 -5.79 -28.43 6.09
N THR A 288 -7.04 -27.97 5.97
CA THR A 288 -7.80 -28.03 4.70
C THR A 288 -7.14 -27.17 3.61
N TYR A 289 -6.84 -25.90 3.89
CA TYR A 289 -6.21 -25.00 2.94
C TYR A 289 -4.77 -25.41 2.63
N ARG A 290 -4.05 -25.97 3.60
CA ARG A 290 -2.70 -26.52 3.37
C ARG A 290 -2.73 -27.72 2.42
N ALA A 291 -3.69 -28.64 2.59
CA ALA A 291 -3.86 -29.77 1.68
C ALA A 291 -4.20 -29.30 0.24
N TRP A 292 -5.08 -28.30 0.12
CA TRP A 292 -5.41 -27.68 -1.18
C TRP A 292 -4.23 -26.96 -1.83
N PHE A 293 -3.38 -26.31 -1.02
CA PHE A 293 -2.16 -25.69 -1.50
C PHE A 293 -1.17 -26.73 -2.00
N GLN A 294 -0.98 -27.84 -1.26
CA GLN A 294 -0.08 -28.92 -1.66
C GLN A 294 -0.51 -29.56 -2.99
N ASP A 295 -1.77 -30.01 -3.10
CA ASP A 295 -2.32 -30.57 -4.34
C ASP A 295 -2.29 -29.54 -5.49
N GLY A 296 -2.57 -28.27 -5.17
CA GLY A 296 -2.48 -27.17 -6.13
C GLY A 296 -1.05 -26.96 -6.65
N LEU A 297 -0.04 -27.01 -5.78
CA LEU A 297 1.36 -26.86 -6.18
C LEU A 297 1.81 -28.00 -7.09
N GLU A 298 1.46 -29.24 -6.75
CA GLU A 298 1.75 -30.40 -7.60
C GLU A 298 1.12 -30.26 -8.99
N LYS A 299 -0.16 -29.83 -9.06
CA LYS A 299 -0.85 -29.56 -10.31
C LYS A 299 -0.22 -28.42 -11.10
N LEU A 300 0.14 -27.32 -10.43
CA LEU A 300 0.77 -26.18 -11.06
C LEU A 300 2.09 -26.58 -11.72
N ILE A 301 2.94 -27.34 -11.02
CA ILE A 301 4.20 -27.86 -11.55
C ILE A 301 3.97 -28.71 -12.81
N GLN A 302 2.93 -29.56 -12.82
CA GLN A 302 2.59 -30.39 -13.98
C GLN A 302 2.00 -29.59 -15.16
N GLN A 303 1.33 -28.48 -14.87
CA GLN A 303 0.64 -27.64 -15.86
C GLN A 303 1.53 -26.55 -16.48
N ILE A 304 2.72 -26.32 -15.92
CA ILE A 304 3.68 -25.36 -16.46
C ILE A 304 4.38 -25.97 -17.66
N ILE A 305 4.20 -25.31 -18.80
CA ILE A 305 4.78 -25.65 -20.09
C ILE A 305 5.84 -24.59 -20.39
N MET A 306 7.05 -25.02 -20.76
CA MET A 306 8.18 -24.13 -21.10
C MET A 306 8.89 -24.66 -22.35
N ASN A 307 8.11 -24.90 -23.41
CA ASN A 307 8.61 -25.50 -24.67
C ASN A 307 8.92 -24.45 -25.75
N SER A 308 8.68 -23.16 -25.47
CA SER A 308 8.99 -22.05 -26.37
C SER A 308 9.29 -20.78 -25.58
N PRO A 309 10.00 -19.79 -26.17
CA PRO A 309 10.28 -18.52 -25.50
C PRO A 309 9.03 -17.71 -25.10
N ASP A 310 7.89 -17.92 -25.77
CA ASP A 310 6.62 -17.28 -25.41
C ASP A 310 6.03 -17.89 -24.13
N GLU A 311 6.02 -19.23 -24.05
CA GLU A 311 5.58 -19.98 -22.87
C GLU A 311 6.44 -19.68 -21.63
N GLU A 312 7.76 -19.60 -21.81
CA GLU A 312 8.70 -19.24 -20.75
C GLU A 312 8.38 -17.84 -20.17
N LYS A 313 8.07 -16.86 -21.03
CA LYS A 313 7.70 -15.50 -20.60
C LYS A 313 6.35 -15.44 -19.90
N LYS A 314 5.37 -16.23 -20.35
CA LYS A 314 4.06 -16.34 -19.68
C LYS A 314 4.22 -16.94 -18.29
N ALA A 315 5.01 -18.01 -18.15
CA ALA A 315 5.30 -18.61 -16.84
C ALA A 315 6.02 -17.61 -15.91
N LEU A 316 7.01 -16.87 -16.43
CA LEU A 316 7.69 -15.80 -15.70
C LEU A 316 6.73 -14.70 -15.23
N THR A 317 5.80 -14.28 -16.09
CA THR A 317 4.77 -13.30 -15.75
C THR A 317 3.90 -13.79 -14.60
N GLY A 318 3.57 -15.08 -14.56
CA GLY A 318 2.86 -15.70 -13.44
C GLY A 318 3.62 -15.57 -12.11
N ILE A 319 4.83 -16.14 -12.04
CA ILE A 319 5.58 -16.20 -10.77
C ILE A 319 6.03 -14.84 -10.26
N ARG A 320 6.23 -13.84 -11.14
CA ARG A 320 6.57 -12.45 -10.75
C ARG A 320 5.46 -11.73 -9.99
N ASN A 321 4.25 -12.30 -9.93
CA ASN A 321 3.09 -11.70 -9.27
C ASN A 321 2.60 -12.50 -8.05
N HIS A 322 3.37 -13.50 -7.57
CA HIS A 322 2.92 -14.36 -6.47
C HIS A 322 4.04 -14.73 -5.50
N THR A 323 3.71 -14.75 -4.21
CA THR A 323 4.54 -15.31 -3.14
C THR A 323 3.71 -16.24 -2.26
N ASN A 324 4.37 -17.19 -1.62
CA ASN A 324 3.74 -18.08 -0.63
C ASN A 324 3.72 -17.45 0.77
N PHE A 325 3.61 -16.13 0.85
CA PHE A 325 3.78 -15.38 2.11
C PHE A 325 2.90 -15.92 3.25
N PHE A 326 1.63 -16.22 2.97
CA PHE A 326 0.69 -16.70 3.99
C PHE A 326 0.89 -18.17 4.42
N LEU A 327 1.66 -18.96 3.67
CA LEU A 327 1.94 -20.36 4.02
C LEU A 327 2.67 -20.46 5.36
N ALA A 328 3.64 -19.57 5.57
CA ALA A 328 4.50 -19.57 6.75
C ALA A 328 3.73 -19.30 8.06
N TYR A 329 2.52 -18.73 7.98
CA TYR A 329 1.69 -18.41 9.13
C TYR A 329 0.80 -19.56 9.59
N GLN A 330 0.87 -20.73 8.95
CA GLN A 330 0.10 -21.92 9.35
C GLN A 330 0.71 -22.71 10.52
N ALA A 331 1.86 -22.26 11.05
CA ALA A 331 2.58 -22.95 12.13
C ALA A 331 2.99 -24.39 11.80
N LYS A 332 3.40 -24.67 10.56
CA LYS A 332 3.87 -25.99 10.11
C LYS A 332 5.26 -25.91 9.48
N ASN A 333 5.94 -27.04 9.32
CA ASN A 333 7.21 -27.08 8.58
C ASN A 333 6.92 -26.95 7.08
N ASP A 334 7.49 -25.92 6.45
CA ASP A 334 7.25 -25.55 5.06
C ASP A 334 8.36 -26.01 4.09
N VAL A 335 9.42 -26.67 4.58
CA VAL A 335 10.60 -27.05 3.78
C VAL A 335 10.21 -27.75 2.48
N LEU A 336 9.37 -28.79 2.55
CA LEU A 336 8.99 -29.56 1.36
C LEU A 336 8.25 -28.71 0.32
N LEU A 337 7.25 -27.93 0.77
CA LEU A 337 6.41 -27.12 -0.12
C LEU A 337 7.21 -25.95 -0.71
N GLN A 338 8.06 -25.31 0.10
CA GLN A 338 8.93 -24.23 -0.35
C GLN A 338 10.03 -24.74 -1.26
N GLN A 339 10.60 -25.92 -1.02
CA GLN A 339 11.57 -26.53 -1.93
C GLN A 339 10.95 -26.82 -3.31
N GLN A 340 9.73 -27.36 -3.35
CA GLN A 340 9.02 -27.58 -4.61
C GLN A 340 8.75 -26.27 -5.36
N TYR A 341 8.26 -25.24 -4.66
CA TYR A 341 7.99 -23.94 -5.26
C TYR A 341 9.27 -23.19 -5.67
N GLY A 342 10.30 -23.21 -4.83
CA GLY A 342 11.60 -22.61 -5.11
C GLY A 342 12.29 -23.27 -6.31
N GLN A 343 12.22 -24.60 -6.41
CA GLN A 343 12.69 -25.31 -7.61
C GLN A 343 11.93 -24.87 -8.87
N LEU A 344 10.61 -24.71 -8.79
CA LEU A 344 9.80 -24.21 -9.90
C LEU A 344 10.20 -22.79 -10.31
N VAL A 345 10.35 -21.88 -9.34
CA VAL A 345 10.82 -20.50 -9.59
C VAL A 345 12.19 -20.54 -10.26
N HIS A 346 13.13 -21.31 -9.74
CA HIS A 346 14.47 -21.45 -10.33
C HIS A 346 14.41 -21.97 -11.77
N GLN A 347 13.60 -22.98 -12.07
CA GLN A 347 13.44 -23.51 -13.43
C GLN A 347 12.91 -22.47 -14.41
N ILE A 348 11.89 -21.71 -14.02
CA ILE A 348 11.32 -20.64 -14.85
C ILE A 348 12.35 -19.53 -15.08
N MET A 349 13.08 -19.14 -14.03
CA MET A 349 14.13 -18.13 -14.12
C MET A 349 15.30 -18.60 -14.99
N ALA A 350 15.70 -19.87 -14.89
CA ALA A 350 16.74 -20.47 -15.71
C ALA A 350 16.38 -20.53 -17.20
N ALA A 351 15.12 -20.80 -17.52
CA ALA A 351 14.63 -20.81 -18.90
C ALA A 351 14.67 -19.41 -19.53
N ASN A 352 14.24 -18.38 -18.77
CA ASN A 352 14.19 -17.00 -19.27
C ASN A 352 15.56 -16.28 -19.25
N TYR A 353 16.47 -16.66 -18.35
CA TYR A 353 17.76 -16.01 -18.15
C TYR A 353 18.93 -17.01 -18.00
N PRO A 354 19.19 -17.85 -19.01
CA PRO A 354 20.22 -18.91 -18.95
C PRO A 354 21.65 -18.38 -18.77
N GLN A 355 21.88 -17.09 -19.03
CA GLN A 355 23.17 -16.43 -18.79
C GLN A 355 23.47 -16.15 -17.31
N TRP A 356 22.46 -16.17 -16.44
CA TRP A 356 22.59 -15.80 -15.02
C TRP A 356 22.44 -16.98 -14.04
N ILE A 357 22.49 -18.23 -14.55
CA ILE A 357 22.43 -19.44 -13.72
C ILE A 357 23.79 -20.07 -13.43
N GLN A 358 24.85 -19.64 -14.13
CA GLN A 358 26.17 -20.26 -14.01
C GLN A 358 26.80 -19.91 -12.65
N ALA A 359 27.45 -20.90 -12.03
CA ALA A 359 28.22 -20.69 -10.81
C ALA A 359 29.28 -19.61 -11.03
N ARG A 360 29.29 -18.59 -10.16
CA ARG A 360 30.25 -17.50 -10.22
C ARG A 360 31.45 -17.86 -9.35
N GLN A 361 32.65 -17.56 -9.85
CA GLN A 361 33.89 -17.80 -9.12
C GLN A 361 34.11 -16.69 -8.10
N ILE A 362 34.58 -17.04 -6.90
CA ILE A 362 35.12 -16.04 -5.97
C ILE A 362 36.37 -15.44 -6.62
N SER A 363 36.37 -14.12 -6.75
CA SER A 363 37.58 -13.36 -7.12
C SER A 363 38.65 -13.72 -6.11
N SER A 364 39.87 -14.13 -6.51
CA SER A 364 40.95 -14.34 -5.55
C SER A 364 41.16 -13.06 -4.76
N ILE A 365 40.68 -13.02 -3.52
CA ILE A 365 40.79 -11.82 -2.67
C ILE A 365 42.25 -11.69 -2.32
N ASN A 366 42.98 -10.88 -3.09
CA ASN A 366 44.31 -10.47 -2.71
C ASN A 366 44.20 -9.75 -1.36
N ASN A 367 45.19 -9.94 -0.46
CA ASN A 367 45.20 -9.39 0.91
C ASN A 367 44.97 -7.86 1.05
N ASN A 368 44.88 -7.11 -0.06
CA ASN A 368 44.64 -5.66 -0.09
C ASN A 368 43.26 -5.27 -0.70
N GLN A 369 42.39 -6.20 -1.07
CA GLN A 369 41.06 -5.88 -1.60
C GLN A 369 39.97 -6.02 -0.53
N ARG A 370 39.05 -5.05 -0.48
CA ARG A 370 37.88 -5.09 0.38
C ARG A 370 36.85 -6.07 -0.17
N ILE A 371 36.18 -6.79 0.73
CA ILE A 371 35.11 -7.73 0.41
C ILE A 371 33.86 -6.92 0.03
N LYS A 372 33.27 -7.20 -1.13
CA LYS A 372 32.07 -6.52 -1.61
C LYS A 372 30.82 -7.29 -1.18
N ILE A 373 30.00 -6.66 -0.34
CA ILE A 373 28.74 -7.20 0.14
C ILE A 373 27.58 -6.42 -0.47
N GLY A 374 26.66 -7.12 -1.12
CA GLY A 374 25.39 -6.56 -1.58
C GLY A 374 24.23 -6.88 -0.64
N TYR A 375 23.36 -5.91 -0.41
CA TYR A 375 22.05 -6.08 0.21
C TYR A 375 20.97 -5.75 -0.82
N LEU A 376 20.17 -6.74 -1.22
CA LEU A 376 19.12 -6.57 -2.24
C LEU A 376 17.76 -6.82 -1.64
N SER A 377 16.88 -5.82 -1.77
CA SER A 377 15.58 -5.83 -1.12
C SER A 377 14.59 -4.90 -1.81
N TYR A 378 13.33 -5.32 -1.85
CA TYR A 378 12.20 -4.46 -2.21
C TYR A 378 11.91 -3.42 -1.11
N PHE A 379 12.33 -3.70 0.13
CA PHE A 379 11.84 -3.05 1.34
C PHE A 379 12.93 -2.31 2.14
N LEU A 380 13.94 -1.71 1.49
CA LEU A 380 14.90 -0.81 2.16
C LEU A 380 14.24 0.52 2.58
N CYS A 381 13.23 0.43 3.45
CA CYS A 381 12.36 1.46 4.00
C CYS A 381 11.96 1.12 5.45
N GLY A 382 11.26 2.02 6.15
CA GLY A 382 11.17 2.06 7.61
C GLY A 382 10.07 1.21 8.26
N TRP A 383 9.12 0.65 7.50
CA TRP A 383 8.02 -0.16 8.04
C TRP A 383 8.20 -1.67 7.84
N SER A 384 9.31 -2.10 7.22
CA SER A 384 9.53 -3.49 6.84
C SER A 384 10.39 -4.28 7.84
N GLY A 385 10.48 -5.59 7.64
CA GLY A 385 11.45 -6.44 8.33
C GLY A 385 12.90 -6.04 8.03
N THR A 386 13.17 -5.36 6.91
CA THR A 386 14.52 -4.96 6.51
C THR A 386 15.16 -3.96 7.46
N ALA A 387 14.35 -3.10 8.11
CA ALA A 387 14.83 -2.13 9.08
C ALA A 387 15.58 -2.78 10.26
N LEU A 388 15.30 -4.07 10.56
CA LEU A 388 16.02 -4.87 11.56
C LEU A 388 17.52 -5.00 11.23
N PHE A 389 17.89 -4.89 9.95
CA PHE A 389 19.24 -5.11 9.45
C PHE A 389 19.99 -3.80 9.14
N LEU A 390 19.37 -2.63 9.38
CA LEU A 390 19.99 -1.34 9.06
C LEU A 390 21.37 -1.16 9.71
N ASN A 391 21.54 -1.65 10.95
CA ASN A 391 22.80 -1.51 11.66
C ASN A 391 23.90 -2.48 11.21
N TRP A 392 23.59 -3.51 10.41
CA TRP A 392 24.62 -4.26 9.69
C TRP A 392 25.40 -3.35 8.75
N LEU A 393 24.74 -2.37 8.14
CA LEU A 393 25.40 -1.38 7.29
C LEU A 393 26.03 -0.26 8.12
N LYS A 394 25.33 0.25 9.14
CA LYS A 394 25.82 1.34 10.00
C LYS A 394 27.17 1.03 10.65
N TYR A 395 27.34 -0.20 11.14
CA TYR A 395 28.54 -0.64 11.87
C TYR A 395 29.51 -1.45 11.02
N ALA A 396 29.31 -1.49 9.69
CA ALA A 396 30.21 -2.21 8.80
C ALA A 396 31.65 -1.67 8.90
N ASP A 397 32.63 -2.57 8.95
CA ASP A 397 34.05 -2.25 8.89
C ASP A 397 34.45 -1.85 7.46
N ASN A 398 34.29 -0.56 7.16
CA ASN A 398 34.60 0.03 5.86
C ASN A 398 36.08 -0.08 5.44
N GLN A 399 36.98 -0.53 6.33
CA GLN A 399 38.36 -0.84 5.98
C GLN A 399 38.48 -2.19 5.27
N ASN A 400 37.64 -3.16 5.63
CA ASN A 400 37.65 -4.52 5.10
C ASN A 400 36.49 -4.79 4.14
N PHE A 401 35.43 -3.99 4.16
CA PHE A 401 34.21 -4.21 3.41
C PHE A 401 33.79 -3.01 2.55
N GLU A 402 33.17 -3.29 1.41
CA GLU A 402 32.43 -2.33 0.59
C GLU A 402 30.96 -2.74 0.56
N ILE A 403 30.08 -1.81 0.91
CA ILE A 403 28.65 -2.07 1.07
C ILE A 403 27.88 -1.57 -0.13
N TYR A 404 27.15 -2.46 -0.78
CA TYR A 404 26.30 -2.18 -1.93
C TYR A 404 24.85 -2.42 -1.53
N SER A 405 23.96 -1.49 -1.84
CA SER A 405 22.53 -1.62 -1.56
C SER A 405 21.71 -1.48 -2.84
N TYR A 406 20.78 -2.41 -3.06
CA TYR A 406 19.91 -2.47 -4.22
C TYR A 406 18.45 -2.39 -3.75
N HIS A 407 17.90 -1.17 -3.75
CA HIS A 407 16.50 -0.92 -3.44
C HIS A 407 15.65 -1.10 -4.70
N ILE A 408 14.76 -2.09 -4.72
CA ILE A 408 13.91 -2.36 -5.90
C ILE A 408 12.43 -1.98 -5.70
N GLY A 409 12.03 -1.57 -4.49
CA GLY A 409 10.68 -1.07 -4.24
C GLY A 409 10.46 0.39 -4.68
N HIS A 410 9.21 0.84 -4.60
CA HIS A 410 8.83 2.21 -4.99
C HIS A 410 8.99 3.24 -3.88
N GLN A 411 8.85 2.81 -2.63
CA GLN A 411 8.74 3.74 -1.51
C GLN A 411 10.12 4.19 -1.05
N VAL A 412 10.27 5.50 -0.83
CA VAL A 412 11.51 6.11 -0.32
C VAL A 412 11.16 6.93 0.91
N ASP A 413 11.79 6.63 2.04
CA ASP A 413 11.54 7.33 3.31
C ASP A 413 12.84 7.68 4.05
N ALA A 414 12.72 8.04 5.34
CA ALA A 414 13.87 8.37 6.16
C ALA A 414 14.83 7.18 6.37
N ALA A 415 14.31 5.95 6.47
CA ALA A 415 15.14 4.76 6.61
C ALA A 415 15.88 4.46 5.29
N THR A 416 15.24 4.66 4.13
CA THR A 416 15.90 4.54 2.82
C THR A 416 17.11 5.47 2.72
N LYS A 417 16.99 6.71 3.22
CA LYS A 417 18.11 7.67 3.26
C LYS A 417 19.25 7.17 4.15
N LEU A 418 18.95 6.49 5.26
CA LEU A 418 19.96 5.89 6.13
C LEU A 418 20.68 4.74 5.43
N PHE A 419 19.94 3.81 4.80
CA PHE A 419 20.53 2.74 3.98
C PHE A 419 21.48 3.30 2.92
N ASN A 420 21.07 4.36 2.21
CA ASN A 420 21.94 5.05 1.26
C ASN A 420 23.19 5.62 1.93
N SER A 421 23.04 6.36 3.04
CA SER A 421 24.17 6.99 3.73
C SER A 421 25.19 6.00 4.31
N TYR A 422 24.78 4.77 4.63
CA TYR A 422 25.65 3.72 5.14
C TYR A 422 26.23 2.82 4.04
N SER A 423 25.81 3.00 2.80
CA SER A 423 26.30 2.23 1.66
C SER A 423 27.50 2.92 1.00
N THR A 424 28.46 2.13 0.54
CA THR A 424 29.48 2.59 -0.41
C THR A 424 28.85 2.93 -1.76
N LYS A 425 27.89 2.09 -2.22
CA LYS A 425 27.05 2.37 -3.38
C LYS A 425 25.59 2.04 -3.08
N PHE A 426 24.68 2.92 -3.46
CA PHE A 426 23.24 2.72 -3.33
C PHE A 426 22.57 2.90 -4.67
N TYR A 427 21.77 1.91 -5.07
CA TYR A 427 20.98 1.95 -6.29
C TYR A 427 19.50 1.84 -5.96
N HIS A 428 18.70 2.73 -6.53
CA HIS A 428 17.25 2.66 -6.50
C HIS A 428 16.73 2.31 -7.90
N LEU A 429 16.31 1.06 -8.08
CA LEU A 429 16.01 0.45 -9.37
C LEU A 429 14.61 -0.21 -9.38
N PRO A 430 13.52 0.57 -9.28
CA PRO A 430 12.18 0.02 -9.32
C PRO A 430 11.80 -0.50 -10.73
N ASN A 431 10.88 -1.47 -10.78
CA ASN A 431 10.24 -1.97 -12.01
C ASN A 431 11.12 -2.69 -13.04
N ASN A 432 12.40 -2.96 -12.78
CA ASN A 432 13.29 -3.53 -13.79
C ASN A 432 14.19 -4.63 -13.23
N LEU A 433 13.71 -5.87 -13.31
CA LEU A 433 14.44 -7.05 -12.85
C LEU A 433 15.77 -7.20 -13.60
N GLU A 434 15.76 -7.06 -14.92
CA GLU A 434 16.94 -7.24 -15.77
C GLU A 434 18.02 -6.21 -15.45
N GLN A 435 17.64 -4.95 -15.26
CA GLN A 435 18.57 -3.89 -14.86
C GLN A 435 19.16 -4.14 -13.47
N VAL A 436 18.36 -4.63 -12.53
CA VAL A 436 18.85 -5.00 -11.19
C VAL A 436 19.87 -6.13 -11.30
N CYS A 437 19.53 -7.23 -11.99
CA CYS A 437 20.44 -8.35 -12.19
C CYS A 437 21.74 -7.90 -12.85
N GLN A 438 21.66 -7.13 -13.94
CA GLN A 438 22.84 -6.63 -14.63
C GLN A 438 23.71 -5.75 -13.73
N GLN A 439 23.11 -4.83 -12.97
CA GLN A 439 23.85 -3.96 -12.05
C GLN A 439 24.59 -4.76 -10.96
N VAL A 440 23.95 -5.80 -10.40
CA VAL A 440 24.57 -6.70 -9.43
C VAL A 440 25.75 -7.47 -10.05
N ILE A 441 25.59 -7.96 -11.29
CA ILE A 441 26.66 -8.62 -12.03
C ILE A 441 27.84 -7.67 -12.27
N ASP A 442 27.58 -6.44 -12.69
CA ASP A 442 28.60 -5.45 -13.05
C ASP A 442 29.40 -5.00 -11.82
N ASP A 443 28.79 -4.99 -10.63
CA ASP A 443 29.48 -4.65 -9.40
C ASP A 443 30.43 -5.76 -8.91
N ASN A 444 30.27 -6.99 -9.42
CA ASN A 444 31.08 -8.17 -9.12
C ASN A 444 31.24 -8.39 -7.61
N LEU A 445 30.11 -8.60 -6.93
CA LEU A 445 30.03 -8.84 -5.49
C LEU A 445 30.65 -10.19 -5.11
N ASP A 446 31.18 -10.26 -3.89
CA ASP A 446 31.65 -11.52 -3.30
C ASP A 446 30.50 -12.23 -2.56
N VAL A 447 29.64 -11.45 -1.90
CA VAL A 447 28.45 -11.95 -1.18
C VAL A 447 27.23 -11.09 -1.52
N LEU A 448 26.09 -11.74 -1.77
CA LEU A 448 24.79 -11.09 -1.92
C LEU A 448 23.84 -11.57 -0.83
N ILE A 449 23.26 -10.65 -0.07
CA ILE A 449 22.37 -10.91 1.06
C ILE A 449 20.97 -10.39 0.74
N PHE A 450 19.97 -11.27 0.89
CA PHE A 450 18.54 -10.95 0.80
C PHE A 450 17.93 -10.94 2.21
N PRO A 451 17.70 -9.77 2.85
CA PRO A 451 17.38 -9.77 4.28
C PRO A 451 15.97 -10.28 4.62
N GLU A 452 15.03 -10.30 3.66
CA GLU A 452 13.64 -10.74 3.85
C GLU A 452 13.05 -11.47 2.63
N LEU A 453 13.79 -12.43 2.11
CA LEU A 453 13.41 -13.18 0.92
C LEU A 453 12.06 -13.91 1.09
N GLY A 454 11.20 -13.85 0.08
CA GLY A 454 9.86 -14.48 0.09
C GLY A 454 8.70 -13.53 0.39
N MET A 455 8.96 -12.27 0.76
CA MET A 455 7.93 -11.24 0.92
C MET A 455 7.53 -10.56 -0.41
N ASP A 456 8.46 -10.45 -1.35
CA ASP A 456 8.26 -9.88 -2.69
C ASP A 456 8.62 -10.90 -3.77
N ALA A 457 7.77 -11.01 -4.78
CA ALA A 457 7.90 -11.98 -5.86
C ALA A 457 9.09 -11.65 -6.78
N THR A 458 9.35 -10.37 -7.02
CA THR A 458 10.48 -9.95 -7.89
C THR A 458 11.82 -10.31 -7.24
N THR A 459 11.96 -10.06 -5.94
CA THR A 459 13.14 -10.42 -5.14
C THR A 459 13.34 -11.94 -5.13
N LEU A 460 12.27 -12.73 -5.00
CA LEU A 460 12.34 -14.19 -5.08
C LEU A 460 12.80 -14.68 -6.46
N CYS A 461 12.29 -14.09 -7.54
CA CYS A 461 12.74 -14.37 -8.90
C CYS A 461 14.24 -14.06 -9.08
N ILE A 462 14.68 -12.87 -8.64
CA ILE A 462 16.11 -12.46 -8.69
C ILE A 462 16.98 -13.45 -7.91
N ALA A 463 16.56 -13.83 -6.71
CA ALA A 463 17.25 -14.80 -5.87
C ALA A 463 17.32 -16.19 -6.50
N GLY A 464 16.37 -16.56 -7.38
CA GLY A 464 16.37 -17.79 -8.16
C GLY A 464 17.46 -17.87 -9.24
N LEU A 465 18.22 -16.79 -9.43
CA LEU A 465 19.43 -16.72 -10.27
C LEU A 465 20.69 -16.78 -9.41
N ARG A 466 21.85 -16.96 -10.05
CA ARG A 466 23.17 -16.97 -9.40
C ARG A 466 23.95 -15.70 -9.77
N LEU A 467 23.73 -14.64 -8.98
CA LEU A 467 24.26 -13.29 -9.23
C LEU A 467 25.54 -12.97 -8.46
N ALA A 468 25.80 -13.67 -7.35
CA ALA A 468 27.08 -13.62 -6.62
C ALA A 468 27.60 -15.05 -6.33
N PRO A 469 28.90 -15.23 -6.05
CA PRO A 469 29.46 -16.53 -5.68
C PRO A 469 28.82 -17.14 -4.44
N ILE A 470 28.55 -16.30 -3.43
CA ILE A 470 27.82 -16.67 -2.21
C ILE A 470 26.54 -15.84 -2.15
N GLN A 471 25.40 -16.52 -2.02
CA GLN A 471 24.11 -15.88 -1.80
C GLN A 471 23.52 -16.33 -0.47
N CYS A 472 23.14 -15.37 0.35
CA CYS A 472 22.56 -15.60 1.66
C CYS A 472 21.16 -15.00 1.71
N MET A 473 20.29 -15.60 2.51
CA MET A 473 19.09 -14.92 2.99
C MET A 473 19.16 -14.71 4.51
N ALA A 474 18.42 -13.75 5.04
CA ALA A 474 18.29 -13.55 6.47
C ALA A 474 16.83 -13.69 6.94
N TRP A 475 16.64 -13.66 8.25
CA TRP A 475 15.38 -13.97 8.90
C TRP A 475 14.32 -12.87 8.88
N GLY A 476 14.46 -11.82 8.07
CA GLY A 476 13.42 -10.80 7.92
C GLY A 476 12.08 -11.40 7.48
N GLN A 477 12.13 -12.51 6.74
CA GLN A 477 11.05 -13.47 6.61
C GLN A 477 11.57 -14.86 7.07
N PRO A 478 11.24 -15.31 8.30
CA PRO A 478 11.87 -16.46 8.96
C PRO A 478 11.34 -17.83 8.47
N VAL A 479 11.51 -18.10 7.17
CA VAL A 479 11.17 -19.38 6.50
C VAL A 479 12.17 -19.64 5.38
N THR A 480 12.42 -20.90 5.06
CA THR A 480 13.25 -21.27 3.91
C THR A 480 12.75 -20.69 2.59
N SER A 481 13.67 -20.32 1.70
CA SER A 481 13.34 -19.93 0.33
C SER A 481 13.01 -21.13 -0.54
N GLY A 482 13.58 -22.30 -0.21
CA GLY A 482 13.54 -23.49 -1.04
C GLY A 482 14.31 -23.36 -2.37
N LEU A 483 15.02 -22.25 -2.60
CA LEU A 483 15.77 -22.00 -3.82
C LEU A 483 17.11 -22.74 -3.78
N PRO A 484 17.51 -23.42 -4.88
CA PRO A 484 18.82 -24.08 -4.97
C PRO A 484 19.99 -23.10 -5.10
N THR A 485 19.71 -21.81 -5.27
CA THR A 485 20.69 -20.73 -5.50
C THR A 485 21.03 -19.94 -4.23
N ILE A 486 20.38 -20.22 -3.09
CA ILE A 486 20.70 -19.62 -1.80
C ILE A 486 21.51 -20.62 -0.98
N ASP A 487 22.72 -20.23 -0.59
CA ASP A 487 23.67 -21.12 0.09
C ASP A 487 23.42 -21.16 1.60
N TYR A 488 23.15 -19.99 2.20
CA TYR A 488 23.05 -19.82 3.64
C TYR A 488 21.78 -19.11 4.09
N PHE A 489 21.19 -19.57 5.18
CA PHE A 489 20.20 -18.84 5.96
C PHE A 489 20.88 -18.24 7.19
N LEU A 490 21.02 -16.92 7.22
CA LEU A 490 21.58 -16.15 8.33
C LEU A 490 20.53 -15.99 9.42
N SER A 491 20.69 -16.72 10.51
CA SER A 491 19.78 -16.76 11.66
C SER A 491 20.46 -16.31 12.97
N SER A 492 19.73 -16.46 14.08
CA SER A 492 20.15 -16.18 15.43
C SER A 492 20.38 -17.46 16.22
N GLU A 493 21.50 -17.54 16.93
CA GLU A 493 21.80 -18.60 17.89
C GLU A 493 20.72 -18.73 18.98
N LEU A 494 20.22 -17.61 19.50
CA LEU A 494 19.24 -17.62 20.58
C LEU A 494 17.81 -17.92 20.12
N MET A 495 17.48 -17.69 18.85
CA MET A 495 16.11 -17.89 18.34
C MET A 495 15.91 -19.28 17.74
N GLU A 496 16.94 -19.91 17.20
CA GLU A 496 16.82 -21.25 16.63
C GLU A 496 16.61 -22.33 17.69
N PRO A 497 15.70 -23.29 17.50
CA PRO A 497 15.66 -24.50 18.31
C PRO A 497 16.88 -25.38 17.98
N VAL A 498 17.12 -26.40 18.81
CA VAL A 498 18.24 -27.33 18.61
C VAL A 498 18.22 -27.95 17.21
N ASN A 499 17.04 -28.35 16.71
CA ASN A 499 16.81 -28.94 15.39
C ASN A 499 16.62 -27.92 14.25
N GLY A 500 17.00 -26.63 14.45
CA GLY A 500 16.66 -25.57 13.48
C GLY A 500 17.07 -25.84 12.02
N GLN A 501 18.14 -26.59 11.76
CA GLN A 501 18.56 -26.95 10.39
C GLN A 501 17.48 -27.74 9.63
N ASP A 502 16.63 -28.50 10.31
CA ASP A 502 15.54 -29.28 9.70
C ASP A 502 14.42 -28.39 9.14
N HIS A 503 14.50 -27.07 9.37
CA HIS A 503 13.53 -26.07 8.93
C HIS A 503 14.00 -25.28 7.69
N TYR A 504 15.18 -25.59 7.17
CA TYR A 504 15.80 -24.87 6.05
C TYR A 504 16.39 -25.81 5.01
N THR A 505 16.23 -25.48 3.72
CA THR A 505 17.00 -26.12 2.64
C THR A 505 18.40 -25.56 2.53
N GLU A 506 18.58 -24.30 2.94
CA GLU A 506 19.86 -23.61 3.03
C GLU A 506 20.69 -24.13 4.20
N SER A 507 22.01 -23.90 4.17
CA SER A 507 22.85 -24.15 5.35
C SER A 507 22.56 -23.11 6.42
N LEU A 508 22.10 -23.54 7.59
CA LEU A 508 21.73 -22.66 8.69
C LEU A 508 22.97 -22.09 9.38
N VAL A 509 23.08 -20.77 9.40
CA VAL A 509 24.12 -20.04 10.11
C VAL A 509 23.52 -19.41 11.36
N ARG A 510 23.96 -19.86 12.53
CA ARG A 510 23.53 -19.30 13.81
C ARG A 510 24.49 -18.21 14.25
N LEU A 511 24.17 -16.95 13.91
CA LEU A 511 24.97 -15.81 14.37
C LEU A 511 24.82 -15.69 15.90
N PRO A 512 25.91 -15.47 16.65
CA PRO A 512 25.85 -15.39 18.11
C PRO A 512 24.84 -14.35 18.60
N GLY A 513 24.15 -14.68 19.69
CA GLY A 513 23.09 -13.84 20.24
C GLY A 513 21.87 -13.75 19.32
N VAL A 514 21.32 -12.55 19.16
CA VAL A 514 20.12 -12.28 18.33
C VAL A 514 20.43 -12.09 16.84
N GLY A 515 21.70 -12.14 16.44
CA GLY A 515 22.16 -12.05 15.05
C GLY A 515 22.01 -10.69 14.36
N ILE A 516 21.29 -9.74 14.96
CA ILE A 516 21.13 -8.37 14.44
C ILE A 516 21.53 -7.32 15.47
N SER A 517 21.68 -6.09 14.99
CA SER A 517 21.74 -4.89 15.81
C SER A 517 20.54 -4.03 15.45
N TYR A 518 19.70 -3.67 16.42
CA TYR A 518 18.55 -2.82 16.13
C TYR A 518 18.86 -1.35 16.38
N PRO A 519 18.46 -0.39 15.51
CA PRO A 519 18.65 1.03 15.79
C PRO A 519 17.98 1.44 17.10
N ALA A 520 18.67 2.22 17.94
CA ALA A 520 18.06 2.72 19.18
C ALA A 520 16.77 3.51 18.89
N ILE A 521 15.70 3.15 19.58
CA ILE A 521 14.41 3.82 19.45
C ILE A 521 14.36 4.97 20.44
N LYS A 522 14.19 6.19 19.94
CA LYS A 522 13.89 7.35 20.79
C LYS A 522 12.40 7.34 21.12
N VAL A 523 12.08 7.18 22.41
CA VAL A 523 10.72 7.33 22.94
C VAL A 523 10.59 8.74 23.51
N ASP A 524 9.70 9.53 22.93
CA ASP A 524 9.41 10.89 23.40
C ASP A 524 8.48 10.88 24.63
N SER A 525 8.30 12.04 25.27
CA SER A 525 7.39 12.17 26.41
C SER A 525 5.94 11.88 26.01
N ILE A 526 5.19 11.20 26.87
CA ILE A 526 3.79 10.82 26.62
C ILE A 526 2.91 12.06 26.38
N ARG A 527 2.13 12.06 25.29
CA ARG A 527 1.24 13.18 24.89
C ARG A 527 -0.25 12.87 25.00
N ARG A 528 -0.62 11.59 24.95
CA ARG A 528 -2.00 11.09 25.06
C ARG A 528 -2.26 10.46 26.42
N ASN A 529 -3.52 10.16 26.73
CA ASN A 529 -3.92 9.37 27.89
C ASN A 529 -4.66 8.10 27.45
N ARG A 530 -5.02 7.22 28.40
CA ARG A 530 -5.70 5.95 28.11
C ARG A 530 -7.05 6.17 27.42
N LEU A 531 -7.82 7.17 27.87
CA LEU A 531 -9.13 7.49 27.30
C LEU A 531 -9.08 7.85 25.80
N PHE A 532 -8.01 8.50 25.33
CA PHE A 532 -7.82 8.78 23.89
C PHE A 532 -7.85 7.51 23.04
N PHE A 533 -7.37 6.38 23.59
CA PHE A 533 -7.34 5.08 22.92
C PHE A 533 -8.55 4.20 23.27
N GLY A 534 -9.56 4.73 23.98
CA GLY A 534 -10.72 3.95 24.44
C GLY A 534 -10.41 3.00 25.62
N LEU A 535 -9.28 3.21 26.31
CA LEU A 535 -8.88 2.43 27.48
C LEU A 535 -9.37 3.10 28.77
N GLN A 536 -9.79 2.29 29.74
CA GLN A 536 -10.16 2.74 31.08
C GLN A 536 -8.90 3.04 31.90
N GLU A 537 -8.97 4.06 32.77
CA GLU A 537 -7.79 4.49 33.55
C GLU A 537 -7.36 3.45 34.59
N ASP A 538 -8.31 2.74 35.21
CA ASP A 538 -8.09 1.73 36.25
C ASP A 538 -7.98 0.28 35.73
N ALA A 539 -8.04 0.09 34.41
CA ALA A 539 -7.86 -1.22 33.80
C ALA A 539 -6.39 -1.69 33.84
N ILE A 540 -6.20 -3.01 33.87
CA ILE A 540 -4.92 -3.60 33.50
C ILE A 540 -4.90 -3.79 31.99
N VAL A 541 -4.05 -3.03 31.32
CA VAL A 541 -4.01 -3.02 29.85
C VAL A 541 -2.98 -4.02 29.35
N TYR A 542 -3.45 -4.99 28.58
CA TYR A 542 -2.65 -5.90 27.78
C TYR A 542 -2.67 -5.42 26.34
N ILE A 543 -1.52 -5.30 25.68
CA ILE A 543 -1.47 -5.05 24.24
C ILE A 543 -0.98 -6.27 23.48
N SER A 544 -1.64 -6.56 22.36
CA SER A 544 -1.13 -7.46 21.34
C SER A 544 -1.27 -6.75 19.98
N SER A 545 -0.15 -6.25 19.46
CA SER A 545 -0.12 -5.33 18.31
C SER A 545 0.28 -6.01 16.99
N GLN A 546 -0.01 -7.30 16.85
CA GLN A 546 0.43 -8.09 15.70
C GLN A 546 -0.55 -7.99 14.51
N ALA A 547 -0.09 -8.36 13.32
CA ALA A 547 -0.96 -8.48 12.16
C ALA A 547 -1.93 -9.67 12.30
N GLY A 548 -3.12 -9.55 11.71
CA GLY A 548 -4.22 -10.53 11.88
C GLY A 548 -3.83 -11.97 11.54
N TYR A 549 -3.03 -12.16 10.49
CA TYR A 549 -2.53 -13.47 10.06
C TYR A 549 -1.57 -14.16 11.04
N LYS A 550 -1.09 -13.48 12.10
CA LYS A 550 -0.29 -14.09 13.17
C LYS A 550 -1.14 -14.71 14.28
N TYR A 551 -2.45 -14.46 14.30
CA TYR A 551 -3.35 -14.99 15.32
C TYR A 551 -4.04 -16.26 14.82
N LEU A 552 -3.53 -17.42 15.23
CA LEU A 552 -4.18 -18.69 14.92
C LEU A 552 -5.32 -19.02 15.88
N PRO A 553 -6.45 -19.55 15.37
CA PRO A 553 -7.70 -19.72 16.14
C PRO A 553 -7.57 -20.64 17.36
N GLN A 554 -6.65 -21.61 17.35
CA GLN A 554 -6.43 -22.51 18.47
C GLN A 554 -5.91 -21.81 19.74
N HIS A 555 -5.40 -20.58 19.63
CA HIS A 555 -4.80 -19.84 20.76
C HIS A 555 -5.71 -18.76 21.35
N ASP A 556 -6.84 -18.46 20.72
CA ASP A 556 -7.71 -17.34 21.11
C ASP A 556 -8.27 -17.46 22.53
N TYR A 557 -8.44 -18.69 23.02
CA TYR A 557 -8.97 -18.96 24.37
C TYR A 557 -8.11 -18.33 25.48
N ILE A 558 -6.83 -18.06 25.21
CA ILE A 558 -5.88 -17.47 26.17
C ILE A 558 -6.38 -16.12 26.69
N TYR A 559 -6.93 -15.28 25.81
CA TYR A 559 -7.45 -13.96 26.20
C TYR A 559 -8.64 -14.08 27.16
N ALA A 560 -9.56 -15.01 26.87
CA ALA A 560 -10.72 -15.28 27.71
C ALA A 560 -10.32 -15.85 29.09
N GLU A 561 -9.32 -16.74 29.14
CA GLU A 561 -8.81 -17.31 30.40
C GLU A 561 -8.04 -16.30 31.26
N ILE A 562 -7.36 -15.32 30.64
CA ILE A 562 -6.77 -14.18 31.37
C ILE A 562 -7.89 -13.29 31.92
N ALA A 563 -8.88 -12.90 31.10
CA ALA A 563 -10.01 -12.08 31.52
C ALA A 563 -10.77 -12.67 32.71
N ARG A 564 -10.99 -13.99 32.69
CA ARG A 564 -11.67 -14.71 33.78
C ARG A 564 -10.95 -14.58 35.13
N GLN A 565 -9.63 -14.35 35.12
CA GLN A 565 -8.80 -14.22 36.31
C GLN A 565 -8.45 -12.77 36.66
N VAL A 566 -8.60 -11.84 35.71
CA VAL A 566 -8.32 -10.40 35.86
C VAL A 566 -9.57 -9.62 35.41
N PRO A 567 -10.54 -9.38 36.30
CA PRO A 567 -11.84 -8.82 35.93
C PRO A 567 -11.79 -7.39 35.34
N ASN A 568 -10.73 -6.63 35.60
CA ASN A 568 -10.50 -5.29 35.04
C ASN A 568 -9.48 -5.30 33.88
N ALA A 569 -9.28 -6.43 33.21
CA ALA A 569 -8.39 -6.51 32.05
C ALA A 569 -8.98 -5.80 30.83
N GLN A 570 -8.12 -5.13 30.06
CA GLN A 570 -8.44 -4.69 28.71
C GLN A 570 -7.38 -5.16 27.72
N PHE A 571 -7.79 -5.82 26.63
CA PHE A 571 -6.92 -6.26 25.54
C PHE A 571 -7.00 -5.29 24.37
N MET A 572 -5.92 -4.57 24.12
CA MET A 572 -5.78 -3.68 22.97
C MET A 572 -5.22 -4.44 21.77
N PHE A 573 -5.99 -4.45 20.67
CA PHE A 573 -5.60 -4.98 19.37
C PHE A 573 -5.56 -3.88 18.31
N LEU A 574 -4.54 -3.90 17.46
CA LEU A 574 -4.40 -2.93 16.37
C LEU A 574 -4.80 -3.54 15.01
N ARG A 575 -5.16 -2.68 14.04
CA ARG A 575 -5.37 -3.04 12.61
C ARG A 575 -6.47 -4.07 12.36
N SER A 576 -7.51 -4.09 13.19
CA SER A 576 -8.53 -5.16 13.17
C SER A 576 -7.92 -6.56 13.33
N GLY A 577 -6.80 -6.67 14.06
CA GLY A 577 -5.90 -7.82 14.13
C GLY A 577 -6.59 -9.18 14.24
N ILE A 578 -6.78 -9.66 15.47
CA ILE A 578 -7.50 -10.90 15.73
C ILE A 578 -8.99 -10.76 15.36
N SER A 579 -9.60 -11.82 14.85
CA SER A 579 -11.01 -11.84 14.46
C SER A 579 -11.94 -11.61 15.66
N GLN A 580 -12.74 -10.54 15.60
CA GLN A 580 -13.73 -10.21 16.64
C GLN A 580 -14.75 -11.34 16.83
N GLU A 581 -15.16 -12.01 15.76
CA GLU A 581 -16.09 -13.15 15.85
C GLU A 581 -15.47 -14.37 16.53
N ARG A 582 -14.15 -14.58 16.39
CA ARG A 582 -13.46 -15.64 17.13
C ARG A 582 -13.36 -15.29 18.62
N LEU A 583 -13.04 -14.03 18.94
CA LEU A 583 -13.02 -13.54 20.32
C LEU A 583 -14.39 -13.62 21.01
N LYS A 584 -15.47 -13.18 20.35
CA LYS A 584 -16.84 -13.33 20.86
C LYS A 584 -17.14 -14.78 21.25
N ARG A 585 -16.76 -15.76 20.42
CA ARG A 585 -16.97 -17.18 20.70
C ARG A 585 -16.20 -17.66 21.94
N VAL A 586 -14.91 -17.36 22.05
CA VAL A 586 -14.10 -17.85 23.18
C VAL A 586 -14.42 -17.14 24.50
N PHE A 587 -14.78 -15.86 24.48
CA PHE A 587 -15.24 -15.15 25.69
C PHE A 587 -16.61 -15.67 26.16
N ALA A 588 -17.55 -15.89 25.24
CA ALA A 588 -18.86 -16.46 25.58
C ALA A 588 -18.73 -17.87 26.18
N ALA A 589 -17.73 -18.66 25.76
CA ALA A 589 -17.48 -20.00 26.30
C ALA A 589 -17.11 -20.00 27.80
N VAL A 590 -16.60 -18.89 28.32
CA VAL A 590 -16.30 -18.72 29.76
C VAL A 590 -17.30 -17.79 30.47
N GLY A 591 -18.41 -17.44 29.81
CA GLY A 591 -19.47 -16.60 30.37
C GLY A 591 -19.16 -15.11 30.42
N LEU A 592 -18.27 -14.61 29.55
CA LEU A 592 -17.90 -13.20 29.44
C LEU A 592 -18.34 -12.61 28.09
N ASP A 593 -18.56 -11.30 28.02
CA ASP A 593 -18.73 -10.59 26.76
C ASP A 593 -17.40 -9.97 26.31
N SER A 594 -16.92 -10.34 25.12
CA SER A 594 -15.68 -9.77 24.57
C SER A 594 -15.71 -8.25 24.44
N LEU A 595 -16.88 -7.61 24.33
CA LEU A 595 -17.01 -6.15 24.23
C LEU A 595 -16.62 -5.42 25.52
N ASP A 596 -16.66 -6.11 26.66
CA ASP A 596 -16.25 -5.54 27.96
C ASP A 596 -14.71 -5.51 28.11
N TYR A 597 -14.00 -6.36 27.38
CA TYR A 597 -12.55 -6.58 27.55
C TYR A 597 -11.71 -6.18 26.33
N CYS A 598 -12.23 -6.33 25.11
CA CYS A 598 -11.44 -6.16 23.88
C CYS A 598 -11.63 -4.77 23.28
N VAL A 599 -10.53 -4.05 23.07
CA VAL A 599 -10.47 -2.73 22.44
C VAL A 599 -9.73 -2.84 21.12
N PHE A 600 -10.31 -2.29 20.05
CA PHE A 600 -9.74 -2.32 18.71
C PHE A 600 -9.42 -0.91 18.23
N SER A 601 -8.20 -0.72 17.75
CA SER A 601 -7.76 0.53 17.14
C SER A 601 -7.30 0.31 15.70
N PRO A 602 -7.52 1.28 14.79
CA PRO A 602 -6.89 1.27 13.47
C PRO A 602 -5.36 1.41 13.57
N VAL A 603 -4.68 1.44 12.41
CA VAL A 603 -3.27 1.81 12.34
C VAL A 603 -3.10 3.22 12.92
N LEU A 604 -2.21 3.37 13.90
CA LEU A 604 -1.93 4.65 14.54
C LEU A 604 -0.71 5.34 13.90
N PRO A 605 -0.67 6.68 13.89
CA PRO A 605 0.58 7.42 13.70
C PRO A 605 1.65 6.92 14.67
N ARG A 606 2.92 6.92 14.23
CA ARG A 606 4.04 6.37 15.03
C ARG A 606 4.09 6.92 16.45
N GLU A 607 3.93 8.23 16.62
CA GLU A 607 4.00 8.88 17.92
C GLU A 607 2.85 8.45 18.84
N ASP A 608 1.63 8.33 18.32
CA ASP A 608 0.47 7.86 19.10
C ASP A 608 0.61 6.35 19.44
N TYR A 609 1.28 5.56 18.59
CA TYR A 609 1.60 4.16 18.90
C TYR A 609 2.59 4.03 20.08
N PHE A 610 3.62 4.89 20.16
CA PHE A 610 4.55 4.90 21.30
C PHE A 610 3.90 5.43 22.59
N ASP A 611 2.99 6.41 22.48
CA ASP A 611 2.16 6.83 23.61
C ASP A 611 1.33 5.64 24.14
N LEU A 612 0.67 4.89 23.25
CA LEU A 612 -0.11 3.70 23.61
C LEU A 612 0.75 2.62 24.30
N LEU A 613 1.91 2.28 23.74
CA LEU A 613 2.83 1.31 24.35
C LEU A 613 3.26 1.76 25.76
N SER A 614 3.55 3.04 25.95
CA SER A 614 3.99 3.60 27.24
C SER A 614 2.87 3.65 28.28
N LEU A 615 1.61 3.67 27.84
CA LEU A 615 0.41 3.67 28.70
C LEU A 615 -0.13 2.25 28.98
N THR A 616 0.45 1.22 28.36
CA THR A 616 0.08 -0.19 28.53
C THR A 616 0.85 -0.81 29.70
N ASP A 617 0.27 -1.85 30.34
CA ASP A 617 0.92 -2.55 31.45
C ASP A 617 1.72 -3.78 31.02
N ILE A 618 1.22 -4.55 30.05
CA ILE A 618 1.77 -5.86 29.66
C ILE A 618 1.70 -6.05 28.14
N TYR A 619 2.78 -6.54 27.54
CA TYR A 619 2.82 -6.97 26.14
C TYR A 619 2.57 -8.47 26.04
N LEU A 620 1.56 -8.86 25.28
CA LEU A 620 1.24 -10.25 24.98
C LEU A 620 1.74 -10.60 23.58
N ASP A 621 2.85 -11.35 23.53
CA ASP A 621 3.39 -11.89 22.29
C ASP A 621 2.50 -13.02 21.75
N THR A 622 2.49 -13.21 20.44
CA THR A 622 1.67 -14.23 19.78
C THR A 622 2.38 -15.58 19.71
N PHE A 623 1.59 -16.66 19.80
CA PHE A 623 2.06 -18.03 19.60
C PHE A 623 2.38 -18.27 18.12
N ASP A 624 3.30 -19.21 17.86
CA ASP A 624 3.74 -19.69 16.53
C ASP A 624 4.39 -18.67 15.60
N TRP A 625 4.11 -17.38 15.78
CA TRP A 625 4.78 -16.27 15.12
C TRP A 625 4.94 -15.10 16.09
N ALA A 626 6.14 -14.89 16.59
CA ALA A 626 6.46 -13.85 17.57
C ALA A 626 6.58 -12.45 16.95
N GLY A 627 6.48 -11.43 17.79
CA GLY A 627 6.83 -10.06 17.43
C GLY A 627 8.32 -9.89 17.12
N GLY A 628 8.59 -9.18 16.04
CA GLY A 628 9.93 -8.66 15.72
C GLY A 628 10.03 -7.20 16.13
N ASN A 629 9.83 -6.30 15.18
CA ASN A 629 9.77 -4.85 15.41
C ASN A 629 8.83 -4.46 16.57
N THR A 630 7.63 -5.04 16.63
CA THR A 630 6.63 -4.71 17.66
C THR A 630 7.08 -5.10 19.07
N THR A 631 7.82 -6.20 19.23
CA THR A 631 8.41 -6.57 20.52
C THR A 631 9.56 -5.62 20.87
N LEU A 632 10.41 -5.27 19.91
CA LEU A 632 11.50 -4.30 20.13
C LEU A 632 10.94 -2.91 20.51
N ASP A 633 9.88 -2.46 19.85
CA ASP A 633 9.17 -1.23 20.22
C ASP A 633 8.63 -1.30 21.66
N ALA A 634 8.07 -2.44 22.07
CA ALA A 634 7.60 -2.66 23.44
C ALA A 634 8.75 -2.66 24.47
N ILE A 635 9.90 -3.29 24.14
CA ILE A 635 11.11 -3.26 24.98
C ILE A 635 11.63 -1.82 25.13
N ALA A 636 11.59 -1.02 24.06
CA ALA A 636 12.00 0.38 24.11
C ALA A 636 11.14 1.22 25.06
N CYS A 637 9.87 0.84 25.24
CA CYS A 637 8.97 1.41 26.25
C CYS A 637 9.05 0.71 27.62
N HIS A 638 9.98 -0.25 27.79
CA HIS A 638 10.16 -1.04 29.00
C HIS A 638 8.90 -1.80 29.43
N LEU A 639 8.13 -2.29 28.45
CA LEU A 639 6.90 -3.02 28.66
C LEU A 639 7.22 -4.51 28.93
N PRO A 640 6.78 -5.11 30.06
CA PRO A 640 6.96 -6.53 30.33
C PRO A 640 6.33 -7.38 29.24
N ILE A 641 7.09 -8.34 28.70
CA ILE A 641 6.67 -9.18 27.58
C ILE A 641 6.44 -10.60 28.06
N VAL A 642 5.26 -11.15 27.75
CA VAL A 642 4.96 -12.57 27.90
C VAL A 642 5.10 -13.25 26.55
N THR A 643 5.92 -14.30 26.46
CA THR A 643 6.14 -15.06 25.22
C THR A 643 6.19 -16.56 25.52
N CYS A 644 5.85 -17.39 24.52
CA CYS A 644 5.93 -18.85 24.60
C CYS A 644 6.60 -19.34 23.31
N PRO A 645 7.90 -19.72 23.33
CA PRO A 645 8.63 -20.08 22.12
C PRO A 645 8.09 -21.36 21.51
N GLY A 646 7.72 -21.31 20.22
CA GLY A 646 7.27 -22.48 19.45
C GLY A 646 8.41 -23.34 18.89
N GLU A 647 8.04 -24.26 18.00
CA GLU A 647 8.97 -25.14 17.27
C GLU A 647 9.87 -24.35 16.29
N PHE A 648 9.32 -23.38 15.57
CA PHE A 648 10.03 -22.66 14.50
C PHE A 648 10.61 -21.32 14.98
N MET A 649 11.74 -20.89 14.40
CA MET A 649 12.40 -19.60 14.69
C MET A 649 11.42 -18.42 14.71
N ARG A 650 10.50 -18.38 13.74
CA ARG A 650 9.46 -17.35 13.62
C ARG A 650 8.60 -17.17 14.87
N GLY A 651 8.45 -18.20 15.70
CA GLY A 651 7.75 -18.16 16.99
C GLY A 651 8.65 -17.88 18.18
N ARG A 652 9.91 -17.46 17.97
CA ARG A 652 10.97 -17.41 18.99
C ARG A 652 11.75 -16.09 19.04
N HIS A 653 11.31 -15.06 18.32
CA HIS A 653 11.97 -13.75 18.32
C HIS A 653 11.99 -13.09 19.70
N SER A 654 10.80 -12.89 20.31
CA SER A 654 10.70 -12.31 21.65
C SER A 654 11.43 -13.13 22.71
N TYR A 655 11.39 -14.45 22.58
CA TYR A 655 12.21 -15.36 23.39
C TYR A 655 13.70 -15.04 23.27
N GLY A 656 14.23 -14.95 22.05
CA GLY A 656 15.64 -14.63 21.81
C GLY A 656 16.03 -13.25 22.36
N PHE A 657 15.15 -12.25 22.25
CA PHE A 657 15.38 -10.91 22.81
C PHE A 657 15.47 -10.95 24.34
N LEU A 658 14.52 -11.61 25.00
CA LEU A 658 14.49 -11.75 26.46
C LEU A 658 15.68 -12.58 26.99
N GLN A 659 16.07 -13.65 26.28
CA GLN A 659 17.27 -14.42 26.58
C GLN A 659 18.53 -13.55 26.52
N ALA A 660 18.70 -12.75 25.47
CA ALA A 660 19.85 -11.86 25.33
C ALA A 660 19.91 -10.82 26.47
N MET A 661 18.76 -10.32 26.90
CA MET A 661 18.66 -9.35 28.01
C MET A 661 18.79 -9.98 29.40
N GLY A 662 18.72 -11.31 29.51
CA GLY A 662 18.69 -12.03 30.78
C GLY A 662 17.38 -11.90 31.57
N VAL A 663 16.29 -11.45 30.92
CA VAL A 663 14.96 -11.25 31.53
C VAL A 663 14.07 -12.44 31.16
N THR A 664 14.31 -13.59 31.76
CA THR A 664 13.74 -14.88 31.32
C THR A 664 12.52 -15.33 32.10
N GLU A 665 12.17 -14.65 33.20
CA GLU A 665 11.06 -15.03 34.08
C GLU A 665 9.66 -14.87 33.47
N THR A 666 9.55 -14.17 32.33
CA THR A 666 8.31 -13.99 31.57
C THR A 666 8.24 -14.85 30.31
N ILE A 667 9.18 -15.79 30.14
CA ILE A 667 9.16 -16.81 29.11
C ILE A 667 8.37 -18.01 29.64
N ALA A 668 7.29 -18.36 28.95
CA ALA A 668 6.48 -19.53 29.24
C ALA A 668 6.96 -20.76 28.45
N ASP A 669 6.83 -21.94 29.03
CA ASP A 669 7.07 -23.23 28.39
C ASP A 669 5.83 -23.74 27.64
N ASP A 670 4.64 -23.32 28.07
CA ASP A 670 3.36 -23.68 27.47
C ASP A 670 2.27 -22.60 27.68
N ALA A 671 1.11 -22.80 27.05
CA ALA A 671 -0.02 -21.87 27.14
C ALA A 671 -0.57 -21.69 28.57
N SER A 672 -0.50 -22.72 29.42
CA SER A 672 -0.96 -22.61 30.81
C SER A 672 -0.02 -21.72 31.63
N GLN A 673 1.29 -21.85 31.44
CA GLN A 673 2.26 -20.97 32.08
C GLN A 673 2.20 -19.55 31.51
N TYR A 674 1.96 -19.39 30.20
CA TYR A 674 1.74 -18.09 29.57
C TYR A 674 0.61 -17.33 30.27
N ILE A 675 -0.55 -17.98 30.45
CA ILE A 675 -1.69 -17.39 31.17
C ILE A 675 -1.30 -17.04 32.61
N LYS A 676 -0.61 -17.94 33.34
CA LYS A 676 -0.16 -17.68 34.72
C LYS A 676 0.77 -16.47 34.82
N ILE A 677 1.73 -16.34 33.91
CA ILE A 677 2.65 -15.20 33.84
C ILE A 677 1.88 -13.92 33.56
N ALA A 678 0.99 -13.93 32.56
CA ALA A 678 0.17 -12.77 32.20
C ALA A 678 -0.75 -12.31 33.35
N VAL A 679 -1.36 -13.24 34.07
CA VAL A 679 -2.19 -12.95 35.26
C VAL A 679 -1.30 -12.43 36.40
N ARG A 680 -0.16 -13.06 36.67
CA ARG A 680 0.75 -12.62 37.74
C ARG A 680 1.26 -11.21 37.47
N LEU A 681 1.66 -10.89 36.24
CA LEU A 681 2.07 -9.52 35.88
C LEU A 681 0.96 -8.50 36.15
N ALA A 682 -0.32 -8.87 36.01
CA ALA A 682 -1.43 -7.96 36.29
C ALA A 682 -1.61 -7.68 37.78
N VAL A 683 -1.53 -8.72 38.62
CA VAL A 683 -1.90 -8.64 40.04
C VAL A 683 -0.71 -8.39 40.99
N ASP A 684 0.51 -8.72 40.58
CA ASP A 684 1.74 -8.56 41.36
C ASP A 684 2.52 -7.33 40.84
N ILE A 685 2.17 -6.15 41.34
CA ILE A 685 2.70 -4.86 40.90
C ILE A 685 4.21 -4.75 41.15
N ASP A 686 4.68 -5.30 42.28
CA ASP A 686 6.10 -5.28 42.64
C ASP A 686 6.90 -6.15 41.67
N TRP A 687 6.40 -7.35 41.35
CA TRP A 687 7.04 -8.18 40.34
C TRP A 687 7.00 -7.54 38.95
N ARG A 688 5.85 -7.00 38.52
CA ARG A 688 5.75 -6.27 37.24
C ARG A 688 6.79 -5.14 37.17
N SER A 689 6.93 -4.37 38.24
CA SER A 689 7.92 -3.28 38.32
C SER A 689 9.36 -3.78 38.28
N SER A 690 9.67 -4.91 38.91
CA SER A 690 11.00 -5.53 38.85
C SER A 690 11.38 -5.98 37.43
N VAL A 691 10.43 -6.56 36.68
CA VAL A 691 10.63 -6.97 35.28
C VAL A 691 10.89 -5.73 34.41
N ARG A 692 10.15 -4.64 34.61
CA ARG A 692 10.36 -3.37 33.89
C ARG A 692 11.76 -2.80 34.11
N GLU A 693 12.22 -2.77 35.36
CA GLU A 693 13.56 -2.28 35.66
C GLU A 693 14.65 -3.20 35.10
N ALA A 694 14.45 -4.52 35.11
CA ALA A 694 15.37 -5.46 34.47
C ALA A 694 15.49 -5.22 32.95
N LEU A 695 14.36 -5.02 32.25
CA LEU A 695 14.35 -4.66 30.83
C LEU A 695 15.12 -3.37 30.55
N LYS A 696 14.88 -2.35 31.38
CA LYS A 696 15.53 -1.04 31.26
C LYS A 696 17.06 -1.12 31.45
N LEU A 697 17.53 -1.90 32.42
CA LEU A 697 18.97 -2.08 32.68
C LEU A 697 19.70 -2.81 31.54
N SER A 698 19.01 -3.74 30.88
CA SER A 698 19.59 -4.59 29.82
C SER A 698 19.33 -4.10 28.39
N ILE A 699 18.69 -2.94 28.21
CA ILE A 699 18.22 -2.47 26.89
C ILE A 699 19.35 -2.36 25.85
N ASN A 700 20.53 -1.90 26.25
CA ASN A 700 21.68 -1.69 25.34
C ASN A 700 22.23 -2.98 24.73
N VAL A 701 21.81 -4.17 25.20
CA VAL A 701 22.21 -5.44 24.61
C VAL A 701 21.62 -5.62 23.20
N LEU A 702 20.40 -5.11 22.98
CA LEU A 702 19.65 -5.26 21.72
C LEU A 702 19.81 -4.06 20.78
N PHE A 703 19.91 -2.86 21.34
CA PHE A 703 19.92 -1.62 20.56
C PHE A 703 21.32 -1.07 20.36
N ASP A 704 21.65 -0.71 19.11
CA ASP A 704 22.91 -0.10 18.71
C ASP A 704 24.18 -0.88 19.15
N ASN A 705 24.05 -2.20 19.24
CA ASN A 705 25.14 -3.11 19.58
C ASN A 705 25.95 -3.50 18.32
N PRO A 706 27.21 -3.09 18.17
CA PRO A 706 28.02 -3.38 16.97
C PRO A 706 28.48 -4.83 16.86
N THR A 707 28.42 -5.62 17.95
CA THR A 707 28.93 -7.00 17.97
C THR A 707 28.21 -7.91 16.98
N ALA A 708 26.91 -7.68 16.73
CA ALA A 708 26.16 -8.47 15.76
C ALA A 708 26.73 -8.32 14.33
N THR A 709 27.10 -7.10 13.93
CA THR A 709 27.71 -6.82 12.62
C THR A 709 29.10 -7.46 12.52
N GLN A 710 29.90 -7.39 13.58
CA GLN A 710 31.23 -8.04 13.61
C GLN A 710 31.14 -9.56 13.45
N ASN A 711 30.11 -10.18 14.05
CA ASN A 711 29.88 -11.62 13.90
C ASN A 711 29.47 -12.00 12.48
N LEU A 712 28.61 -11.20 11.84
CA LEU A 712 28.26 -11.37 10.42
C LEU A 712 29.51 -11.28 9.53
N GLU A 713 30.33 -10.26 9.74
CA GLU A 713 31.57 -10.05 8.99
C GLU A 713 32.58 -11.19 9.17
N ALA A 714 32.70 -11.73 10.39
CA ALA A 714 33.53 -12.90 10.67
C ALA A 714 33.03 -14.14 9.91
N PHE A 715 31.71 -14.38 9.90
CA PHE A 715 31.11 -15.44 9.10
C PHE A 715 31.39 -15.24 7.60
N ILE A 716 31.21 -14.04 7.07
CA ILE A 716 31.45 -13.74 5.65
C ILE A 716 32.91 -14.06 5.26
N LYS A 717 33.88 -13.63 6.06
CA LYS A 717 35.30 -13.96 5.86
C LYS A 717 35.53 -15.47 5.86
N GLN A 718 34.87 -16.20 6.75
CA GLN A 718 34.97 -17.66 6.82
C GLN A 718 34.34 -18.35 5.59
N ALA A 719 33.15 -17.92 5.17
CA ALA A 719 32.45 -18.50 4.03
C ALA A 719 33.24 -18.32 2.72
N ILE A 720 33.85 -17.15 2.53
CA ILE A 720 34.75 -16.88 1.41
C ILE A 720 35.98 -17.79 1.47
N ALA A 721 36.58 -17.99 2.65
CA ALA A 721 37.77 -18.83 2.78
C ALA A 721 37.52 -20.33 2.53
N LEU A 722 36.26 -20.78 2.58
CA LEU A 722 35.86 -22.17 2.35
C LEU A 722 35.45 -22.47 0.91
N SER A 723 35.15 -21.45 0.11
CA SER A 723 34.72 -21.61 -1.29
C SER A 723 35.90 -21.46 -2.24
#